data_AF-T0VAG0-F1
#
_entry.id   AF-T0VAG0-F1
#
_cell.length_a   1.000
_cell.length_b   1.000
_cell.length_c   1.000
_cell.angle_alpha   90.00
_cell.angle_beta   90.00
_cell.angle_gamma   90.00
#
_symmetry.space_group_name_H-M   'P 1'
#
loop_
_entity.id
_entity.type
_entity.pdbx_description
1 polymer ?
#
loop_
_entity_poly.entity_id
_entity_poly.type
_entity_poly.pdbx_seq_one_letter_code
_entity_poly.pdbx_strand_id
1 'polypeptide(L)'
;MVEPSPSLVSESAKTAQENPTQPSPDQSKEVQTQASEAEKVTNQAQEADLNQTSQEQSPVVTNSTSPVHVTAEKTDLPNNEAVTNLEGMTADQNGHWEMQADGIHSEAKDKGDSFLYSQSEGKNFIYSTDVTFKEAGGAAALIFRGNNDSSDKNMYGVNVDSGNHKVKFWRWVNNHDIQLVDEKDVTPTADETYNLRVVAANQWLSYYVNDVLVASTGDAVLQKSDKGQPQVLPEGYFGLLNWNANVIFKNTRYVNLDDASLPLIDNLVVTSKTGSVEKQAQFFSEEPLHIQYVGHNAETVGFDITKHNPNAVIKVEDAKGNVYTDISQLPVAVGANYFIIESSVTDSLGRPVTLTYRVNIHRRQSDDVYYNELYRNQYHYSVKDGWANDPNGLVFYKGRYHLFYQFYDDTKWGPMHWAHATSRDLLHWDEEPIAFYPDATGHMFSGSVVVDSTNSSGLFKSPEGGLVAIITSNGNGQRIKIAYSEDEGRTWQKYDKVVADWSQDPLQNQDFRDPKVFRWDNQWFMVLAGGPLRIYSSQDLKNWQVETTYKDLHTECPDLYPIVANDGALKWVLSRGGRSYKVGDFKQVDGKWAFVADDVYQDHDEIMNFGKDSYAAMTYYVHDFGTADHPNIPQLTEINWMNTWEDYCNLVADTVGQKFNGTFNLNLDLGLVKSGDRYLLTQTPVKAYESLRDTENAQYFENVTVASDNELLKDFKGDTYEVVSHFVPGKDTTAVGFNLRVGDGQATKVIYDLTKETLSIDRSQSGTILSDAFAKVNSQQVTRNEDGSIDLHLYVDRASVEVFAKGNTVAGANQIFPSPRAVGASVLVEGGPAKANIAIYPIKSTWTDKKEVTKAVAMNTTVAGDLTLEVGQSKDLQVYLAPASEEQDVTWTVSDPSLVSYTEHDNKLSLKALHKGHLTVTATSVENPSLSKTFKIAITLNNFATNLKGLKAVTGNWYIDDDTLYDSNVSANDFFMAYESNGFKQFDYDIDVKYQHGLVNLFVAAEREEPGRAYSVQFADNDTVRLFRFGAETIAEAHLDKAINDGQYHHVKVEKGKDTMTVYVDGKEVLHHQFDAVDNYFNQAHVGVGLWDGAVEFKNFFVTEKMTNTSSDTTDEPIKPDPQPQPSPEPSPENKLDEPEHQPEVAPEPEPTGQNNSHDNTSTVPNPSQDNTGKEEESKTPVETPKTIAPIVDNLLKTFNKFSLSTFLASIAKETWHFLTKWLFN
;
A
#
# COMPACT_ATOMS: atom_id res chain seq x y z
N MET A 1 -25.21 -7.27 28.56
CA MET A 1 -26.69 -7.41 28.54
C MET A 1 -27.31 -6.33 29.42
N VAL A 2 -27.91 -5.30 28.81
CA VAL A 2 -28.91 -4.43 29.45
C VAL A 2 -29.98 -4.19 28.40
N GLU A 3 -31.19 -4.70 28.63
CA GLU A 3 -32.38 -4.31 27.87
C GLU A 3 -33.30 -3.43 28.72
N PRO A 4 -34.09 -2.54 28.09
CA PRO A 4 -34.79 -1.44 28.78
C PRO A 4 -36.23 -1.78 29.16
N SER A 5 -36.81 -1.08 30.14
CA SER A 5 -38.26 -0.85 30.32
C SER A 5 -38.60 -0.21 31.68
N PRO A 6 -39.82 0.32 31.91
CA PRO A 6 -40.86 0.71 30.95
C PRO A 6 -41.47 2.11 31.20
N SER A 7 -42.11 2.65 30.16
CA SER A 7 -43.11 3.71 30.27
C SER A 7 -44.50 3.16 30.62
N LEU A 8 -45.30 3.97 31.33
CA LEU A 8 -46.75 3.81 31.53
C LEU A 8 -47.40 5.18 31.30
N VAL A 9 -48.60 5.38 30.77
CA VAL A 9 -49.56 4.67 29.91
C VAL A 9 -50.84 5.53 30.00
N SER A 10 -51.55 5.74 28.89
CA SER A 10 -53.01 5.93 28.94
C SER A 10 -53.66 5.49 27.62
N GLU A 11 -54.28 4.30 27.68
CA GLU A 11 -55.49 3.79 26.98
C GLU A 11 -55.86 4.30 25.56
N SER A 12 -56.36 3.48 24.61
CA SER A 12 -57.24 2.32 24.79
C SER A 12 -57.31 1.33 23.59
N ALA A 13 -57.46 0.04 23.93
CA ALA A 13 -58.35 -0.97 23.30
C ALA A 13 -58.21 -1.47 21.82
N LYS A 14 -57.82 -2.76 21.74
CA LYS A 14 -58.54 -3.89 21.08
C LYS A 14 -58.22 -4.38 19.65
N THR A 15 -57.44 -5.47 19.63
CA THR A 15 -57.68 -6.81 19.00
C THR A 15 -57.74 -7.00 17.46
N ALA A 16 -56.69 -7.67 16.97
CA ALA A 16 -56.69 -9.07 16.46
C ALA A 16 -56.54 -9.37 14.94
N GLN A 17 -55.48 -10.16 14.68
CA GLN A 17 -55.29 -11.28 13.73
C GLN A 17 -55.18 -11.07 12.19
N GLU A 18 -54.05 -11.62 11.71
CA GLU A 18 -53.85 -12.48 10.53
C GLU A 18 -53.75 -11.90 9.09
N ASN A 19 -52.51 -12.04 8.58
CA ASN A 19 -52.06 -12.34 7.21
C ASN A 19 -52.98 -13.26 6.35
N PRO A 20 -52.74 -13.40 5.03
CA PRO A 20 -51.98 -12.58 4.07
C PRO A 20 -52.69 -12.44 2.70
N THR A 21 -51.89 -12.31 1.62
CA THR A 21 -52.12 -12.70 0.19
C THR A 21 -52.49 -11.61 -0.83
N GLN A 22 -51.53 -11.38 -1.74
CA GLN A 22 -51.69 -10.95 -3.15
C GLN A 22 -52.64 -11.90 -3.93
N PRO A 23 -53.18 -11.56 -5.15
CA PRO A 23 -52.40 -11.03 -6.27
C PRO A 23 -53.10 -10.02 -7.24
N SER A 24 -52.31 -9.57 -8.22
CA SER A 24 -52.65 -8.88 -9.49
C SER A 24 -53.55 -9.73 -10.43
N PRO A 25 -53.88 -9.34 -11.70
CA PRO A 25 -53.52 -8.12 -12.45
C PRO A 25 -54.64 -7.49 -13.34
N ASP A 26 -54.25 -6.44 -14.08
CA ASP A 26 -54.38 -6.31 -15.55
C ASP A 26 -55.32 -5.26 -16.23
N GLN A 27 -54.74 -4.64 -17.27
CA GLN A 27 -55.30 -4.03 -18.50
C GLN A 27 -56.18 -2.75 -18.53
N SER A 28 -55.53 -1.67 -19.01
CA SER A 28 -55.78 -1.03 -20.34
C SER A 28 -56.58 0.29 -20.51
N LYS A 29 -56.18 0.98 -21.59
CA LYS A 29 -56.87 2.01 -22.43
C LYS A 29 -56.67 3.51 -22.17
N GLU A 30 -55.76 4.06 -22.97
CA GLU A 30 -56.00 5.09 -24.02
C GLU A 30 -56.86 6.36 -23.77
N VAL A 31 -56.17 7.51 -23.77
CA VAL A 31 -56.32 8.66 -24.71
C VAL A 31 -57.48 9.69 -24.54
N GLN A 32 -57.08 10.98 -24.49
CA GLN A 32 -57.82 12.26 -24.71
C GLN A 32 -58.91 12.66 -23.69
N THR A 33 -59.02 13.91 -23.19
CA THR A 33 -59.12 15.17 -23.97
C THR A 33 -58.65 16.47 -23.25
N GLN A 34 -58.59 17.53 -24.05
CA GLN A 34 -58.28 18.96 -23.85
C GLN A 34 -58.79 19.74 -22.60
N ALA A 35 -57.86 20.46 -21.96
CA ALA A 35 -57.69 21.93 -21.89
C ALA A 35 -58.82 22.95 -21.52
N SER A 36 -58.38 23.96 -20.73
CA SER A 36 -58.88 25.37 -20.58
C SER A 36 -60.23 25.59 -19.87
N GLU A 37 -60.48 26.63 -19.06
CA GLU A 37 -60.06 28.05 -19.05
C GLU A 37 -60.10 28.66 -17.62
N ALA A 38 -59.42 29.79 -17.38
CA ALA A 38 -60.01 31.06 -16.90
C ALA A 38 -58.94 32.12 -16.55
N GLU A 39 -59.26 33.40 -16.76
CA GLU A 39 -58.33 34.53 -16.84
C GLU A 39 -58.72 35.69 -15.89
N LYS A 40 -57.78 36.65 -15.69
CA LYS A 40 -57.98 38.10 -15.38
C LYS A 40 -58.41 38.51 -13.94
N VAL A 41 -57.63 39.33 -13.19
CA VAL A 41 -57.13 40.74 -13.36
C VAL A 41 -58.10 41.77 -12.74
N THR A 42 -57.70 42.63 -11.78
CA THR A 42 -57.15 44.00 -11.96
C THR A 42 -56.61 44.54 -10.60
N ASN A 43 -55.45 45.24 -10.53
CA ASN A 43 -55.20 46.71 -10.60
C ASN A 43 -55.95 47.57 -9.54
N GLN A 44 -55.46 48.70 -9.01
CA GLN A 44 -54.24 49.50 -9.25
C GLN A 44 -54.04 50.52 -8.09
N ALA A 45 -52.85 51.10 -7.94
CA ALA A 45 -52.67 52.46 -7.42
C ALA A 45 -51.43 53.11 -8.05
N GLN A 46 -51.52 54.41 -8.34
CA GLN A 46 -50.58 55.16 -9.19
C GLN A 46 -50.61 56.63 -8.75
N GLU A 47 -49.45 57.27 -8.59
CA GLU A 47 -49.30 58.72 -8.80
C GLU A 47 -47.82 59.09 -9.02
N ALA A 48 -47.58 60.20 -9.72
CA ALA A 48 -46.26 60.66 -10.19
C ALA A 48 -46.19 62.20 -10.15
N ASP A 49 -44.99 62.79 -10.15
CA ASP A 49 -44.48 63.59 -11.30
C ASP A 49 -43.18 64.39 -11.03
N LEU A 50 -42.32 64.46 -12.08
CA LEU A 50 -41.50 65.59 -12.60
C LEU A 50 -40.60 66.43 -11.64
N ASN A 51 -39.44 67.00 -12.01
CA ASN A 51 -38.67 67.22 -13.26
C ASN A 51 -37.18 67.46 -12.83
N GLN A 52 -36.08 67.44 -13.60
CA GLN A 52 -35.81 68.07 -14.90
C GLN A 52 -34.39 67.70 -15.44
N THR A 53 -34.18 67.73 -16.77
CA THR A 53 -32.89 67.94 -17.51
C THR A 53 -31.61 67.14 -17.24
N SER A 54 -31.11 66.46 -18.30
CA SER A 54 -29.71 66.56 -18.77
C SER A 54 -29.59 66.19 -20.26
N GLN A 55 -28.70 66.87 -21.01
CA GLN A 55 -28.46 66.65 -22.44
C GLN A 55 -27.10 65.98 -22.70
N GLU A 56 -27.07 65.12 -23.72
CA GLU A 56 -25.99 64.89 -24.71
C GLU A 56 -24.55 64.42 -24.34
N GLN A 57 -24.01 63.64 -25.29
CA GLN A 57 -22.60 63.38 -25.65
C GLN A 57 -21.81 62.26 -24.92
N SER A 58 -21.84 61.09 -25.57
CA SER A 58 -20.83 60.02 -25.77
C SER A 58 -19.66 59.82 -24.78
N PRO A 59 -19.51 58.59 -24.22
CA PRO A 59 -18.25 58.08 -23.69
C PRO A 59 -17.44 57.28 -24.74
N VAL A 60 -16.14 57.13 -24.48
CA VAL A 60 -15.10 56.74 -25.46
C VAL A 60 -14.80 55.23 -25.48
N VAL A 61 -14.41 54.74 -26.66
CA VAL A 61 -13.99 53.36 -26.96
C VAL A 61 -12.76 52.93 -26.16
N THR A 62 -12.84 51.75 -25.53
CA THR A 62 -11.68 50.88 -25.27
C THR A 62 -11.95 49.52 -25.91
N ASN A 63 -11.04 49.06 -26.77
CA ASN A 63 -11.28 47.93 -27.67
C ASN A 63 -11.50 46.60 -26.93
N SER A 64 -12.73 46.08 -26.96
CA SER A 64 -12.97 44.64 -26.94
C SER A 64 -13.07 44.16 -28.39
N THR A 65 -11.98 43.63 -28.95
CA THR A 65 -12.06 42.85 -30.18
C THR A 65 -12.94 41.65 -29.92
N SER A 66 -14.10 41.56 -30.57
CA SER A 66 -14.80 40.29 -30.73
C SER A 66 -13.80 39.27 -31.27
N PRO A 67 -13.74 38.03 -30.73
CA PRO A 67 -12.96 36.99 -31.38
C PRO A 67 -13.52 36.83 -32.79
N VAL A 68 -12.69 37.13 -33.78
CA VAL A 68 -13.00 36.81 -35.16
C VAL A 68 -12.99 35.29 -35.23
N HIS A 69 -14.18 34.68 -35.29
CA HIS A 69 -14.31 33.26 -35.61
C HIS A 69 -13.71 33.04 -36.99
N VAL A 70 -12.45 32.63 -37.02
CA VAL A 70 -11.85 31.96 -38.17
C VAL A 70 -12.42 30.55 -38.16
N THR A 71 -13.65 30.41 -38.66
CA THR A 71 -14.16 29.10 -39.06
C THR A 71 -13.22 28.54 -40.11
N ALA A 72 -12.50 27.47 -39.79
CA ALA A 72 -11.82 26.69 -40.81
C ALA A 72 -12.87 26.27 -41.86
N GLU A 73 -12.57 26.48 -43.13
CA GLU A 73 -13.47 26.16 -44.25
C GLU A 73 -13.66 24.63 -44.34
N LYS A 74 -14.69 24.10 -43.68
CA LYS A 74 -15.02 22.67 -43.76
C LYS A 74 -15.58 22.29 -45.13
N THR A 75 -15.34 21.05 -45.56
CA THR A 75 -15.87 20.50 -46.82
C THR A 75 -16.96 19.47 -46.54
N ASP A 76 -18.16 19.66 -47.11
CA ASP A 76 -19.29 18.74 -46.96
C ASP A 76 -19.05 17.42 -47.74
N LEU A 77 -19.31 16.28 -47.10
CA LEU A 77 -19.37 14.97 -47.76
C LEU A 77 -20.83 14.54 -48.00
N PRO A 78 -21.16 13.92 -49.13
CA PRO A 78 -22.52 13.47 -49.42
C PRO A 78 -22.90 12.25 -48.56
N ASN A 79 -24.10 12.27 -47.98
CA ASN A 79 -24.66 11.10 -47.27
C ASN A 79 -24.81 9.90 -48.22
N ASN A 80 -24.42 8.71 -47.76
CA ASN A 80 -24.58 7.45 -48.51
C ASN A 80 -24.86 6.28 -47.57
N GLU A 81 -26.15 6.01 -47.34
CA GLU A 81 -26.68 4.96 -46.45
C GLU A 81 -26.14 3.54 -46.73
N ALA A 82 -25.66 3.26 -47.95
CA ALA A 82 -25.06 1.97 -48.27
C ALA A 82 -23.67 1.80 -47.60
N VAL A 83 -22.95 2.90 -47.37
CA VAL A 83 -21.58 2.94 -46.83
C VAL A 83 -21.58 3.23 -45.34
N THR A 84 -22.34 4.24 -44.91
CA THR A 84 -22.42 4.71 -43.52
C THR A 84 -23.81 5.25 -43.21
N ASN A 85 -24.21 5.24 -41.94
CA ASN A 85 -25.39 5.97 -41.45
C ASN A 85 -25.02 7.27 -40.70
N LEU A 86 -23.79 7.75 -40.85
CA LEU A 86 -23.40 9.09 -40.39
C LEU A 86 -24.02 10.16 -41.30
N GLU A 87 -24.61 11.19 -40.70
CA GLU A 87 -25.33 12.26 -41.40
C GLU A 87 -24.62 13.62 -41.26
N GLY A 88 -24.65 14.45 -42.32
CA GLY A 88 -24.14 15.82 -42.24
C GLY A 88 -22.63 15.88 -42.02
N MET A 89 -21.89 15.02 -42.72
CA MET A 89 -20.46 14.87 -42.55
C MET A 89 -19.69 16.08 -43.13
N THR A 90 -18.78 16.63 -42.33
CA THR A 90 -17.95 17.79 -42.69
C THR A 90 -16.48 17.50 -42.36
N ALA A 91 -15.62 17.53 -43.37
CA ALA A 91 -14.18 17.35 -43.23
C ALA A 91 -13.47 18.69 -42.93
N ASP A 92 -12.34 18.65 -42.24
CA ASP A 92 -11.39 19.78 -42.25
C ASP A 92 -10.58 19.87 -43.57
N GLN A 93 -9.59 20.76 -43.61
CA GLN A 93 -8.74 20.97 -44.80
C GLN A 93 -7.35 20.32 -44.70
N ASN A 94 -7.02 19.59 -43.64
CA ASN A 94 -5.67 19.03 -43.47
C ASN A 94 -5.44 17.83 -44.39
N GLY A 95 -6.44 16.97 -44.59
CA GLY A 95 -6.40 15.85 -45.54
C GLY A 95 -7.50 15.91 -46.60
N HIS A 96 -7.51 14.92 -47.49
CA HIS A 96 -8.58 14.74 -48.48
C HIS A 96 -9.51 13.61 -48.05
N TRP A 97 -10.79 13.93 -47.87
CA TRP A 97 -11.86 12.99 -47.56
C TRP A 97 -12.81 12.85 -48.75
N GLU A 98 -13.14 11.61 -49.15
CA GLU A 98 -14.07 11.34 -50.24
C GLU A 98 -15.01 10.18 -49.90
N MET A 99 -16.29 10.34 -50.22
CA MET A 99 -17.29 9.27 -50.15
C MET A 99 -17.28 8.47 -51.47
N GLN A 100 -16.81 7.23 -51.43
CA GLN A 100 -16.83 6.31 -52.58
C GLN A 100 -17.81 5.14 -52.34
N ALA A 101 -17.95 4.25 -53.33
CA ALA A 101 -18.89 3.13 -53.25
C ALA A 101 -18.44 1.98 -52.33
N ASP A 102 -17.15 1.88 -52.03
CA ASP A 102 -16.53 0.84 -51.19
C ASP A 102 -16.13 1.32 -49.79
N GLY A 103 -16.29 2.62 -49.48
CA GLY A 103 -15.99 3.20 -48.18
C GLY A 103 -15.85 4.72 -48.20
N ILE A 104 -15.55 5.28 -47.03
CA ILE A 104 -15.06 6.65 -46.87
C ILE A 104 -13.54 6.60 -47.00
N HIS A 105 -12.99 7.22 -48.04
CA HIS A 105 -11.55 7.29 -48.28
C HIS A 105 -10.99 8.53 -47.58
N SER A 106 -9.80 8.38 -46.99
CA SER A 106 -9.07 9.47 -46.34
C SER A 106 -7.59 9.40 -46.67
N GLU A 107 -7.06 10.48 -47.24
CA GLU A 107 -5.64 10.67 -47.56
C GLU A 107 -5.10 11.85 -46.74
N ALA A 108 -4.28 11.54 -45.74
CA ALA A 108 -3.70 12.52 -44.82
C ALA A 108 -2.18 12.34 -44.66
N LYS A 109 -1.51 11.63 -45.56
CA LYS A 109 -0.06 11.41 -45.48
C LYS A 109 0.73 12.72 -45.42
N ASP A 110 1.62 12.81 -44.44
CA ASP A 110 2.44 13.98 -44.11
C ASP A 110 1.61 15.25 -43.81
N LYS A 111 0.40 15.10 -43.25
CA LYS A 111 -0.51 16.19 -42.85
C LYS A 111 -0.76 16.31 -41.35
N GLY A 112 -0.43 15.29 -40.56
CA GLY A 112 -0.85 15.18 -39.18
C GLY A 112 -2.33 14.80 -39.07
N ASP A 113 -3.03 15.37 -38.08
CA ASP A 113 -4.45 15.11 -37.85
C ASP A 113 -5.34 15.68 -38.96
N SER A 114 -6.25 14.85 -39.46
CA SER A 114 -7.30 15.19 -40.41
C SER A 114 -8.62 14.62 -39.89
N PHE A 115 -9.61 15.48 -39.62
CA PHE A 115 -10.87 15.12 -38.97
C PHE A 115 -12.06 15.10 -39.93
N LEU A 116 -12.95 14.12 -39.75
CA LEU A 116 -14.29 14.09 -40.32
C LEU A 116 -15.34 14.13 -39.20
N TYR A 117 -16.05 15.25 -39.09
CA TYR A 117 -17.11 15.47 -38.11
C TYR A 117 -18.47 15.05 -38.66
N SER A 118 -19.37 14.49 -37.85
CA SER A 118 -20.75 14.15 -38.21
C SER A 118 -21.77 14.90 -37.36
N GLN A 119 -22.97 15.16 -37.87
CA GLN A 119 -24.11 15.65 -37.05
C GLN A 119 -24.83 14.51 -36.31
N SER A 120 -24.49 13.25 -36.58
CA SER A 120 -24.97 12.11 -35.81
C SER A 120 -24.39 12.11 -34.38
N GLU A 121 -25.25 11.91 -33.39
CA GLU A 121 -24.91 11.92 -31.95
C GLU A 121 -25.49 10.71 -31.21
N GLY A 122 -24.93 10.42 -30.03
CA GLY A 122 -25.42 9.36 -29.15
C GLY A 122 -24.98 9.50 -27.70
N LYS A 123 -25.91 9.19 -26.80
CA LYS A 123 -25.66 8.91 -25.37
C LYS A 123 -25.10 7.48 -25.24
N ASN A 124 -25.96 6.50 -25.47
CA ASN A 124 -25.68 5.08 -25.37
C ASN A 124 -25.67 4.47 -26.77
N PHE A 125 -24.64 3.71 -27.13
CA PHE A 125 -24.43 3.25 -28.51
C PHE A 125 -23.44 2.11 -28.65
N ILE A 126 -23.49 1.46 -29.81
CA ILE A 126 -22.37 0.73 -30.41
C ILE A 126 -21.93 1.48 -31.68
N TYR A 127 -20.65 1.81 -31.80
CA TYR A 127 -20.07 2.49 -32.97
C TYR A 127 -18.87 1.69 -33.48
N SER A 128 -18.85 1.34 -34.77
CA SER A 128 -17.78 0.53 -35.35
C SER A 128 -17.42 0.92 -36.78
N THR A 129 -16.21 0.54 -37.21
CA THR A 129 -15.75 0.61 -38.60
C THR A 129 -14.75 -0.51 -38.87
N ASP A 130 -14.75 -1.02 -40.10
CA ASP A 130 -13.60 -1.76 -40.63
C ASP A 130 -12.68 -0.73 -41.29
N VAL A 131 -11.42 -0.62 -40.88
CA VAL A 131 -10.46 0.30 -41.49
C VAL A 131 -9.35 -0.48 -42.18
N THR A 132 -9.13 -0.21 -43.46
CA THR A 132 -8.05 -0.81 -44.25
C THR A 132 -7.00 0.24 -44.57
N PHE A 133 -5.75 0.01 -44.18
CA PHE A 133 -4.61 0.84 -44.57
C PHE A 133 -4.12 0.47 -45.97
N LYS A 134 -3.79 1.46 -46.80
CA LYS A 134 -3.29 1.25 -48.17
C LYS A 134 -1.77 1.12 -48.26
N GLU A 135 -1.10 1.57 -47.22
CA GLU A 135 0.34 1.52 -47.03
C GLU A 135 0.61 1.52 -45.52
N ALA A 136 1.76 0.99 -45.11
CA ALA A 136 2.12 0.92 -43.70
C ALA A 136 2.46 2.31 -43.15
N GLY A 137 1.93 2.63 -41.98
CA GLY A 137 2.21 3.87 -41.25
C GLY A 137 0.97 4.73 -41.02
N GLY A 138 1.09 5.60 -40.01
CA GLY A 138 -0.01 6.44 -39.55
C GLY A 138 -1.10 5.64 -38.81
N ALA A 139 -2.12 6.36 -38.37
CA ALA A 139 -3.18 5.83 -37.52
C ALA A 139 -4.57 6.28 -37.97
N ALA A 140 -5.57 5.47 -37.67
CA ALA A 140 -6.96 5.76 -37.99
C ALA A 140 -7.87 5.46 -36.80
N ALA A 141 -8.84 6.34 -36.56
CA ALA A 141 -9.57 6.40 -35.30
C ALA A 141 -11.08 6.60 -35.47
N LEU A 142 -11.84 6.01 -34.54
CA LEU A 142 -13.20 6.42 -34.22
C LEU A 142 -13.12 7.56 -33.19
N ILE A 143 -13.83 8.66 -33.41
CA ILE A 143 -14.05 9.71 -32.41
C ILE A 143 -15.54 9.76 -32.04
N PHE A 144 -15.83 9.98 -30.76
CA PHE A 144 -17.19 9.85 -30.23
C PHE A 144 -17.43 10.69 -28.97
N ARG A 145 -18.72 10.94 -28.69
CA ARG A 145 -19.20 11.92 -27.69
C ARG A 145 -18.46 13.27 -27.79
N GLY A 146 -18.22 13.71 -29.03
CA GLY A 146 -17.52 14.96 -29.30
C GLY A 146 -18.43 16.18 -29.31
N ASN A 147 -17.85 17.36 -29.14
CA ASN A 147 -18.56 18.64 -29.23
C ASN A 147 -18.59 19.28 -30.63
N ASN A 148 -17.99 18.63 -31.65
CA ASN A 148 -17.86 19.13 -33.04
C ASN A 148 -17.12 20.47 -33.24
N ASP A 149 -16.53 21.02 -32.18
CA ASP A 149 -15.73 22.24 -32.23
C ASP A 149 -14.25 21.91 -32.49
N SER A 150 -13.73 22.32 -33.65
CA SER A 150 -12.33 22.12 -34.01
C SER A 150 -11.37 23.11 -33.30
N SER A 151 -11.90 24.20 -32.76
CA SER A 151 -11.17 25.24 -32.02
C SER A 151 -11.13 25.01 -30.51
N ASP A 152 -12.05 24.19 -29.96
CA ASP A 152 -12.04 23.74 -28.58
C ASP A 152 -12.41 22.24 -28.48
N LYS A 153 -11.49 21.34 -28.82
CA LYS A 153 -11.79 19.90 -28.90
C LYS A 153 -12.08 19.32 -27.51
N ASN A 154 -13.26 18.72 -27.36
CA ASN A 154 -13.62 17.87 -26.22
C ASN A 154 -14.38 16.64 -26.75
N MET A 155 -13.71 15.48 -26.79
CA MET A 155 -14.20 14.23 -27.40
C MET A 155 -13.33 13.03 -27.00
N TYR A 156 -13.83 11.81 -27.11
CA TYR A 156 -13.00 10.59 -27.01
C TYR A 156 -12.44 10.18 -28.38
N GLY A 157 -11.32 9.45 -28.36
CA GLY A 157 -10.74 8.80 -29.53
C GLY A 157 -10.20 7.40 -29.21
N VAL A 158 -10.41 6.47 -30.14
CA VAL A 158 -9.77 5.13 -30.13
C VAL A 158 -9.23 4.82 -31.52
N ASN A 159 -7.99 4.31 -31.62
CA ASN A 159 -7.32 4.05 -32.90
C ASN A 159 -6.65 2.68 -32.99
N VAL A 160 -6.26 2.37 -34.21
CA VAL A 160 -5.11 1.53 -34.51
C VAL A 160 -4.07 2.35 -35.28
N ASP A 161 -2.79 2.14 -34.96
CA ASP A 161 -1.59 2.54 -35.70
C ASP A 161 -1.10 1.33 -36.48
N SER A 162 -1.05 1.43 -37.82
CA SER A 162 -0.63 0.33 -38.69
C SER A 162 0.88 0.20 -38.85
N GLY A 163 1.65 1.24 -38.52
CA GLY A 163 3.11 1.23 -38.61
C GLY A 163 3.77 0.58 -37.39
N ASN A 164 3.17 0.80 -36.21
CA ASN A 164 3.64 0.23 -34.95
C ASN A 164 2.80 -0.97 -34.46
N HIS A 165 1.66 -1.24 -35.10
CA HIS A 165 0.67 -2.24 -34.68
C HIS A 165 0.21 -2.04 -33.23
N LYS A 166 -0.15 -0.80 -32.90
CA LYS A 166 -0.58 -0.38 -31.57
C LYS A 166 -1.97 0.23 -31.56
N VAL A 167 -2.59 0.23 -30.39
CA VAL A 167 -3.92 0.79 -30.15
C VAL A 167 -3.92 1.68 -28.91
N LYS A 168 -4.49 2.88 -29.01
CA LYS A 168 -4.60 3.89 -27.94
C LYS A 168 -6.08 4.15 -27.64
N PHE A 169 -6.39 4.44 -26.37
CA PHE A 169 -7.67 5.03 -25.95
C PHE A 169 -7.36 6.33 -25.20
N TRP A 170 -7.83 7.45 -25.73
CA TRP A 170 -7.56 8.79 -25.23
C TRP A 170 -8.79 9.70 -25.35
N ARG A 171 -8.65 10.92 -24.85
CA ARG A 171 -9.68 11.95 -24.86
C ARG A 171 -9.03 13.32 -25.05
N TRP A 172 -9.65 14.21 -25.81
CA TRP A 172 -9.31 15.63 -25.76
C TRP A 172 -10.12 16.32 -24.66
N VAL A 173 -9.45 17.17 -23.88
CA VAL A 173 -10.03 18.04 -22.86
C VAL A 173 -9.46 19.44 -23.11
N ASN A 174 -10.31 20.36 -23.58
CA ASN A 174 -9.94 21.74 -23.89
C ASN A 174 -8.73 21.82 -24.87
N ASN A 175 -8.82 21.11 -26.00
CA ASN A 175 -7.74 20.85 -26.97
C ASN A 175 -6.54 20.00 -26.53
N HIS A 176 -6.34 19.71 -25.24
CA HIS A 176 -5.23 18.86 -24.78
C HIS A 176 -5.62 17.39 -24.83
N ASP A 177 -4.83 16.52 -25.45
CA ASP A 177 -5.06 15.08 -25.37
C ASP A 177 -4.56 14.51 -24.04
N ILE A 178 -5.42 13.74 -23.38
CA ILE A 178 -5.10 12.93 -22.22
C ILE A 178 -5.31 11.46 -22.58
N GLN A 179 -4.33 10.63 -22.25
CA GLN A 179 -4.41 9.20 -22.45
C GLN A 179 -5.19 8.57 -21.30
N LEU A 180 -6.17 7.72 -21.61
CA LEU A 180 -6.96 7.00 -20.61
C LEU A 180 -6.31 5.66 -20.26
N VAL A 181 -5.69 5.02 -21.26
CA VAL A 181 -5.09 3.69 -21.17
C VAL A 181 -3.78 3.69 -21.92
N ASP A 182 -2.73 3.09 -21.35
CA ASP A 182 -1.46 2.88 -22.08
C ASP A 182 -1.67 2.13 -23.39
N GLU A 183 -0.77 2.37 -24.34
CA GLU A 183 -0.83 1.72 -25.65
C GLU A 183 -0.68 0.21 -25.49
N LYS A 184 -1.51 -0.54 -26.21
CA LYS A 184 -1.42 -2.00 -26.28
C LYS A 184 -1.06 -2.43 -27.70
N ASP A 185 -0.36 -3.54 -27.83
CA ASP A 185 -0.09 -4.13 -29.15
C ASP A 185 -1.37 -4.79 -29.69
N VAL A 186 -1.53 -4.79 -31.01
CA VAL A 186 -2.58 -5.53 -31.72
C VAL A 186 -1.95 -6.47 -32.74
N THR A 187 -2.52 -7.66 -32.90
CA THR A 187 -2.06 -8.61 -33.92
C THR A 187 -2.29 -8.02 -35.32
N PRO A 188 -1.25 -7.91 -36.17
CA PRO A 188 -1.39 -7.45 -37.55
C PRO A 188 -2.29 -8.37 -38.37
N THR A 189 -3.05 -7.81 -39.31
CA THR A 189 -3.86 -8.58 -40.26
C THR A 189 -3.20 -8.61 -41.64
N ALA A 190 -3.40 -9.70 -42.39
CA ALA A 190 -2.66 -9.94 -43.64
C ALA A 190 -2.96 -8.93 -44.76
N ASP A 191 -4.00 -8.12 -44.62
CA ASP A 191 -4.43 -7.06 -45.53
C ASP A 191 -4.46 -5.67 -44.88
N GLU A 192 -3.91 -5.53 -43.66
CA GLU A 192 -3.99 -4.33 -42.81
C GLU A 192 -5.43 -3.78 -42.65
N THR A 193 -6.42 -4.68 -42.62
CA THR A 193 -7.80 -4.36 -42.22
C THR A 193 -8.02 -4.68 -40.74
N TYR A 194 -8.51 -3.70 -39.97
CA TYR A 194 -8.84 -3.84 -38.55
C TYR A 194 -10.30 -3.47 -38.31
N ASN A 195 -11.03 -4.29 -37.55
CA ASN A 195 -12.36 -3.91 -37.05
C ASN A 195 -12.20 -3.17 -35.72
N LEU A 196 -12.57 -1.88 -35.68
CA LEU A 196 -12.62 -1.07 -34.48
C LEU A 196 -14.07 -0.97 -34.02
N ARG A 197 -14.32 -1.20 -32.72
CA ARG A 197 -15.68 -1.14 -32.14
C ARG A 197 -15.66 -0.56 -30.74
N VAL A 198 -16.50 0.44 -30.49
CA VAL A 198 -16.78 1.02 -29.17
C VAL A 198 -18.18 0.63 -28.74
N VAL A 199 -18.34 0.24 -27.47
CA VAL A 199 -19.62 0.10 -26.78
C VAL A 199 -19.67 1.13 -25.66
N ALA A 200 -20.74 1.91 -25.61
CA ALA A 200 -20.98 2.95 -24.62
C ALA A 200 -22.31 2.71 -23.90
N ALA A 201 -22.23 2.48 -22.59
CA ALA A 201 -23.36 2.25 -21.69
C ALA A 201 -23.23 3.19 -20.48
N ASN A 202 -23.95 4.31 -20.51
CA ASN A 202 -23.85 5.42 -19.57
C ASN A 202 -22.39 5.88 -19.39
N GLN A 203 -21.77 5.72 -18.21
CA GLN A 203 -20.36 6.09 -18.05
C GLN A 203 -19.35 5.02 -18.51
N TRP A 204 -19.80 3.79 -18.72
CA TRP A 204 -18.96 2.66 -19.15
C TRP A 204 -18.64 2.74 -20.64
N LEU A 205 -17.34 2.75 -20.98
CA LEU A 205 -16.84 2.70 -22.34
C LEU A 205 -15.91 1.48 -22.53
N SER A 206 -16.28 0.59 -23.45
CA SER A 206 -15.49 -0.59 -23.83
C SER A 206 -14.97 -0.45 -25.27
N TYR A 207 -13.68 -0.66 -25.49
CA TYR A 207 -13.03 -0.62 -26.79
C TYR A 207 -12.53 -2.00 -27.22
N TYR A 208 -12.94 -2.42 -28.41
CA TYR A 208 -12.58 -3.69 -29.04
C TYR A 208 -11.85 -3.47 -30.35
N VAL A 209 -10.85 -4.32 -30.62
CA VAL A 209 -10.21 -4.43 -31.94
C VAL A 209 -10.20 -5.89 -32.37
N ASN A 210 -10.69 -6.17 -33.58
CA ASN A 210 -10.88 -7.52 -34.10
C ASN A 210 -11.65 -8.43 -33.12
N ASP A 211 -12.70 -7.87 -32.51
CA ASP A 211 -13.54 -8.43 -31.43
C ASP A 211 -12.84 -8.80 -30.10
N VAL A 212 -11.54 -8.53 -29.95
CA VAL A 212 -10.83 -8.64 -28.67
C VAL A 212 -11.05 -7.38 -27.85
N LEU A 213 -11.44 -7.51 -26.58
CA LEU A 213 -11.55 -6.38 -25.64
C LEU A 213 -10.15 -5.85 -25.30
N VAL A 214 -9.86 -4.62 -25.74
CA VAL A 214 -8.57 -3.95 -25.53
C VAL A 214 -8.59 -3.12 -24.25
N ALA A 215 -9.68 -2.38 -24.01
CA ALA A 215 -9.80 -1.44 -22.90
C ALA A 215 -11.24 -1.30 -22.40
N SER A 216 -11.39 -1.01 -21.11
CA SER A 216 -12.68 -0.81 -20.44
C SER A 216 -12.50 0.21 -19.30
N THR A 217 -13.20 1.34 -19.33
CA THR A 217 -13.00 2.43 -18.36
C THR A 217 -13.32 2.03 -16.93
N GLY A 218 -12.38 2.24 -15.99
CA GLY A 218 -12.51 1.84 -14.60
C GLY A 218 -12.07 0.39 -14.31
N ASP A 219 -11.68 -0.38 -15.34
CA ASP A 219 -11.25 -1.77 -15.18
C ASP A 219 -9.73 -1.86 -14.91
N ALA A 220 -9.35 -1.53 -13.67
CA ALA A 220 -7.95 -1.62 -13.23
C ALA A 220 -7.34 -3.04 -13.31
N VAL A 221 -8.14 -4.08 -13.59
CA VAL A 221 -7.66 -5.43 -13.85
C VAL A 221 -7.22 -5.61 -15.29
N LEU A 222 -8.05 -5.21 -16.26
CA LEU A 222 -7.71 -5.24 -17.69
C LEU A 222 -6.62 -4.22 -18.04
N GLN A 223 -6.53 -3.15 -17.27
CA GLN A 223 -5.65 -2.01 -17.47
C GLN A 223 -5.17 -1.48 -16.12
N LYS A 224 -4.12 -2.11 -15.56
CA LYS A 224 -3.48 -1.68 -14.29
C LYS A 224 -3.01 -0.22 -14.28
N SER A 225 -2.78 0.35 -15.46
CA SER A 225 -2.43 1.75 -15.69
C SER A 225 -3.61 2.57 -16.25
N ASP A 226 -4.85 2.20 -15.92
CA ASP A 226 -6.01 3.07 -16.14
C ASP A 226 -5.74 4.42 -15.50
N LYS A 227 -5.65 5.46 -16.33
CA LYS A 227 -5.37 6.82 -15.89
C LYS A 227 -6.65 7.54 -15.51
N GLY A 228 -7.82 6.91 -15.59
CA GLY A 228 -9.11 7.54 -15.36
C GLY A 228 -9.31 8.78 -16.24
N GLN A 229 -10.30 9.60 -15.89
CA GLN A 229 -10.59 10.84 -16.61
C GLN A 229 -11.17 11.91 -15.68
N PRO A 230 -11.15 13.19 -16.12
CA PRO A 230 -12.07 14.21 -15.63
C PRO A 230 -13.54 13.79 -15.82
N GLN A 231 -14.47 14.71 -15.51
CA GLN A 231 -15.90 14.51 -15.71
C GLN A 231 -16.24 13.81 -17.03
N VAL A 232 -16.90 12.65 -16.94
CA VAL A 232 -17.31 11.82 -18.10
C VAL A 232 -18.25 12.62 -19.00
N LEU A 233 -18.06 12.56 -20.32
CA LEU A 233 -19.03 13.10 -21.27
C LEU A 233 -20.16 12.07 -21.41
N PRO A 234 -21.44 12.41 -21.14
CA PRO A 234 -22.53 11.45 -21.18
C PRO A 234 -23.03 11.17 -22.61
N GLU A 235 -22.87 12.13 -23.53
CA GLU A 235 -23.34 12.08 -24.92
C GLU A 235 -22.55 13.04 -25.81
N GLY A 236 -22.74 12.95 -27.13
CA GLY A 236 -22.22 13.90 -28.11
C GLY A 236 -22.04 13.27 -29.51
N TYR A 237 -21.36 13.99 -30.41
CA TYR A 237 -21.22 13.65 -31.83
C TYR A 237 -20.23 12.52 -32.11
N PHE A 238 -20.47 11.82 -33.22
CA PHE A 238 -19.56 10.85 -33.82
C PHE A 238 -18.67 11.48 -34.90
N GLY A 239 -17.59 10.80 -35.26
CA GLY A 239 -16.75 11.16 -36.40
C GLY A 239 -15.58 10.19 -36.60
N LEU A 240 -14.70 10.55 -37.51
CA LEU A 240 -13.46 9.82 -37.80
C LEU A 240 -12.25 10.76 -37.71
N LEU A 241 -11.09 10.19 -37.42
CA LEU A 241 -9.79 10.87 -37.51
C LEU A 241 -8.82 9.97 -38.29
N ASN A 242 -8.06 10.59 -39.20
CA ASN A 242 -6.90 10.01 -39.87
C ASN A 242 -5.66 10.82 -39.50
N TRP A 243 -4.61 10.16 -39.04
CA TRP A 243 -3.31 10.76 -38.75
C TRP A 243 -2.25 10.15 -39.68
N ASN A 244 -1.73 10.95 -40.62
CA ASN A 244 -0.61 10.58 -41.51
C ASN A 244 -0.78 9.30 -42.35
N ALA A 245 -2.00 8.78 -42.55
CA ALA A 245 -2.24 7.55 -43.31
C ALA A 245 -3.07 7.77 -44.60
N ASN A 246 -3.02 6.76 -45.48
CA ASN A 246 -3.97 6.56 -46.56
C ASN A 246 -4.85 5.35 -46.22
N VAL A 247 -6.15 5.59 -45.97
CA VAL A 247 -7.06 4.59 -45.40
C VAL A 247 -8.43 4.61 -46.08
N ILE A 248 -9.11 3.46 -46.03
CA ILE A 248 -10.54 3.35 -46.31
C ILE A 248 -11.26 2.89 -45.04
N PHE A 249 -12.21 3.68 -44.58
CA PHE A 249 -13.19 3.30 -43.57
C PHE A 249 -14.41 2.67 -44.26
N LYS A 250 -14.71 1.41 -43.94
CA LYS A 250 -15.83 0.63 -44.46
C LYS A 250 -16.77 0.26 -43.33
N ASN A 251 -18.05 0.05 -43.66
CA ASN A 251 -19.10 -0.35 -42.71
C ASN A 251 -19.18 0.56 -41.46
N THR A 252 -18.77 1.83 -41.60
CA THR A 252 -18.73 2.81 -40.50
C THR A 252 -20.14 3.09 -40.03
N ARG A 253 -20.57 2.47 -38.93
CA ARG A 253 -21.97 2.49 -38.49
C ARG A 253 -22.13 2.54 -36.98
N TYR A 254 -23.02 3.41 -36.54
CA TYR A 254 -23.49 3.45 -35.15
C TYR A 254 -24.91 2.87 -35.03
N VAL A 255 -25.25 2.32 -33.86
CA VAL A 255 -26.62 2.05 -33.44
C VAL A 255 -26.76 2.63 -32.04
N ASN A 256 -27.70 3.57 -31.87
CA ASN A 256 -28.06 4.09 -30.55
C ASN A 256 -28.86 3.03 -29.78
N LEU A 257 -28.56 2.93 -28.50
CA LEU A 257 -29.17 2.01 -27.54
C LEU A 257 -30.07 2.85 -26.61
N ASP A 258 -31.30 2.40 -26.38
CA ASP A 258 -32.10 2.95 -25.29
C ASP A 258 -31.65 2.35 -23.94
N ASP A 259 -31.96 3.04 -22.83
CA ASP A 259 -31.49 2.63 -21.51
C ASP A 259 -31.94 1.20 -21.13
N ALA A 260 -33.17 0.81 -21.50
CA ALA A 260 -33.71 -0.53 -21.23
C ALA A 260 -33.07 -1.64 -22.10
N SER A 261 -32.47 -1.27 -23.23
CA SER A 261 -31.75 -2.20 -24.12
C SER A 261 -30.35 -2.55 -23.60
N LEU A 262 -29.79 -1.77 -22.68
CA LEU A 262 -28.42 -1.95 -22.18
C LEU A 262 -28.21 -3.33 -21.53
N PRO A 263 -27.09 -4.01 -21.79
CA PRO A 263 -26.74 -5.30 -21.16
C PRO A 263 -26.22 -5.12 -19.73
N LEU A 264 -26.67 -4.11 -18.99
CA LEU A 264 -26.27 -3.90 -17.59
C LEU A 264 -26.77 -5.05 -16.70
N ILE A 265 -26.05 -5.29 -15.62
CA ILE A 265 -26.52 -6.06 -14.47
C ILE A 265 -27.02 -5.05 -13.43
N ASP A 266 -28.23 -5.21 -12.92
CA ASP A 266 -28.79 -4.32 -11.87
C ASP A 266 -28.29 -4.72 -10.48
N ASN A 267 -28.08 -6.02 -10.25
CA ASN A 267 -27.58 -6.56 -8.99
C ASN A 267 -27.01 -7.97 -9.20
N LEU A 268 -25.98 -8.32 -8.42
CA LEU A 268 -25.43 -9.66 -8.32
C LEU A 268 -25.37 -10.08 -6.85
N VAL A 269 -26.01 -11.20 -6.53
CA VAL A 269 -25.93 -11.80 -5.19
C VAL A 269 -25.12 -13.09 -5.28
N VAL A 270 -24.08 -13.18 -4.45
CA VAL A 270 -23.31 -14.42 -4.28
C VAL A 270 -23.99 -15.29 -3.24
N THR A 271 -24.18 -16.56 -3.53
CA THR A 271 -24.76 -17.57 -2.63
C THR A 271 -23.79 -18.71 -2.42
N SER A 272 -24.03 -19.58 -1.42
CA SER A 272 -23.36 -20.87 -1.30
C SER A 272 -24.35 -21.92 -0.80
N LYS A 273 -24.17 -23.17 -1.24
CA LYS A 273 -24.92 -24.35 -0.77
C LYS A 273 -24.13 -25.18 0.25
N THR A 274 -22.83 -24.93 0.35
CA THR A 274 -21.85 -25.73 1.12
C THR A 274 -21.27 -24.98 2.32
N GLY A 275 -21.27 -23.64 2.28
CA GLY A 275 -20.77 -22.81 3.38
C GLY A 275 -21.51 -21.48 3.54
N SER A 276 -20.89 -20.57 4.30
CA SER A 276 -21.40 -19.21 4.51
C SER A 276 -20.91 -18.23 3.44
N VAL A 277 -21.73 -17.22 3.16
CA VAL A 277 -21.33 -15.99 2.47
C VAL A 277 -21.32 -14.89 3.53
N GLU A 278 -20.37 -13.97 3.47
CA GLU A 278 -20.34 -12.80 4.37
C GLU A 278 -21.45 -11.80 4.00
N LYS A 279 -21.48 -10.62 4.63
CA LYS A 279 -22.45 -9.57 4.26
C LYS A 279 -22.36 -9.30 2.74
N GLN A 280 -23.51 -9.12 2.09
CA GLN A 280 -23.56 -8.93 0.64
C GLN A 280 -22.79 -7.67 0.25
N ALA A 281 -21.87 -7.80 -0.69
CA ALA A 281 -21.17 -6.67 -1.30
C ALA A 281 -22.15 -5.74 -2.02
N GLN A 282 -21.88 -4.44 -1.94
CA GLN A 282 -22.57 -3.46 -2.77
C GLN A 282 -22.21 -3.71 -4.23
N PHE A 283 -23.23 -3.80 -5.09
CA PHE A 283 -23.07 -3.97 -6.52
C PHE A 283 -23.39 -2.66 -7.23
N PHE A 284 -22.47 -2.19 -8.07
CA PHE A 284 -22.65 -1.01 -8.91
C PHE A 284 -22.71 -1.43 -10.38
N SER A 285 -23.85 -1.20 -11.02
CA SER A 285 -24.13 -1.64 -12.41
C SER A 285 -23.13 -1.13 -13.45
N GLU A 286 -22.52 0.03 -13.19
CA GLU A 286 -21.62 0.74 -14.10
C GLU A 286 -20.14 0.68 -13.66
N GLU A 287 -19.79 -0.25 -12.77
CA GLU A 287 -18.41 -0.49 -12.33
C GLU A 287 -17.98 -1.93 -12.67
N PRO A 288 -16.77 -2.15 -13.21
CA PRO A 288 -16.37 -3.46 -13.72
C PRO A 288 -15.86 -4.43 -12.65
N LEU A 289 -15.50 -3.96 -11.45
CA LEU A 289 -14.88 -4.78 -10.41
C LEU A 289 -15.76 -4.82 -9.15
N HIS A 290 -16.04 -6.03 -8.66
CA HIS A 290 -16.71 -6.25 -7.37
C HIS A 290 -15.96 -7.31 -6.55
N ILE A 291 -15.96 -7.17 -5.23
CA ILE A 291 -15.32 -8.09 -4.29
C ILE A 291 -16.38 -8.67 -3.35
N GLN A 292 -16.41 -9.99 -3.19
CA GLN A 292 -17.22 -10.66 -2.17
C GLN A 292 -16.39 -11.68 -1.39
N TYR A 293 -16.58 -11.69 -0.08
CA TYR A 293 -15.99 -12.68 0.83
C TYR A 293 -16.96 -13.82 1.14
N VAL A 294 -16.43 -15.04 1.24
CA VAL A 294 -17.17 -16.26 1.62
C VAL A 294 -16.38 -17.06 2.66
N GLY A 295 -17.10 -17.74 3.56
CA GLY A 295 -16.48 -18.48 4.67
C GLY A 295 -15.67 -19.69 4.21
N HIS A 296 -14.81 -20.19 5.09
CA HIS A 296 -13.89 -21.30 4.78
C HIS A 296 -14.57 -22.54 4.19
N ASN A 297 -15.79 -22.84 4.63
CA ASN A 297 -16.57 -24.01 4.21
C ASN A 297 -17.27 -23.85 2.85
N ALA A 298 -17.27 -22.66 2.24
CA ALA A 298 -17.88 -22.42 0.94
C ALA A 298 -16.96 -22.91 -0.19
N GLU A 299 -16.88 -24.23 -0.40
CA GLU A 299 -16.13 -24.84 -1.52
C GLU A 299 -16.71 -24.49 -2.90
N THR A 300 -18.00 -24.16 -2.93
CA THR A 300 -18.70 -23.68 -4.12
C THR A 300 -19.54 -22.44 -3.79
N VAL A 301 -19.66 -21.55 -4.77
CA VAL A 301 -20.55 -20.38 -4.74
C VAL A 301 -21.56 -20.45 -5.89
N GLY A 302 -22.60 -19.62 -5.85
CA GLY A 302 -23.54 -19.41 -6.94
C GLY A 302 -23.78 -17.93 -7.19
N PHE A 303 -24.14 -17.55 -8.41
CA PHE A 303 -24.48 -16.17 -8.76
C PHE A 303 -25.97 -16.04 -9.12
N ASP A 304 -26.71 -15.31 -8.30
CA ASP A 304 -28.07 -14.87 -8.60
C ASP A 304 -28.00 -13.46 -9.23
N ILE A 305 -28.15 -13.41 -10.55
CA ILE A 305 -27.92 -12.20 -11.38
C ILE A 305 -29.27 -11.57 -11.78
N THR A 306 -29.47 -10.32 -11.37
CA THR A 306 -30.59 -9.48 -11.82
C THR A 306 -30.14 -8.69 -13.05
N LYS A 307 -30.71 -9.00 -14.22
CA LYS A 307 -30.36 -8.36 -15.49
C LYS A 307 -31.22 -7.12 -15.72
N HIS A 308 -30.60 -6.04 -16.20
CA HIS A 308 -31.32 -4.85 -16.64
C HIS A 308 -32.20 -5.16 -17.87
N ASN A 309 -31.58 -5.64 -18.94
CA ASN A 309 -32.29 -6.18 -20.10
C ASN A 309 -32.58 -7.68 -19.86
N PRO A 310 -33.86 -8.12 -19.79
CA PRO A 310 -34.20 -9.52 -19.55
C PRO A 310 -33.73 -10.46 -20.67
N ASN A 311 -33.48 -9.94 -21.87
CA ASN A 311 -32.96 -10.70 -23.02
C ASN A 311 -31.43 -10.84 -23.01
N ALA A 312 -30.71 -10.19 -22.09
CA ALA A 312 -29.25 -10.30 -22.03
C ALA A 312 -28.81 -11.75 -21.76
N VAL A 313 -27.88 -12.24 -22.57
CA VAL A 313 -27.22 -13.54 -22.42
C VAL A 313 -26.06 -13.37 -21.46
N ILE A 314 -25.96 -14.23 -20.45
CA ILE A 314 -24.87 -14.23 -19.47
C ILE A 314 -23.94 -15.40 -19.80
N LYS A 315 -22.64 -15.13 -19.90
CA LYS A 315 -21.56 -16.11 -19.90
C LYS A 315 -20.69 -15.88 -18.67
N VAL A 316 -20.33 -16.95 -17.95
CA VAL A 316 -19.46 -16.89 -16.77
C VAL A 316 -18.24 -17.78 -17.01
N GLU A 317 -17.06 -17.25 -16.74
CA GLU A 317 -15.77 -17.88 -17.02
C GLU A 317 -14.83 -17.73 -15.80
N ASP A 318 -14.04 -18.76 -15.47
CA ASP A 318 -13.03 -18.67 -14.40
C ASP A 318 -11.67 -18.15 -14.92
N ALA A 319 -10.75 -17.92 -13.98
CA ALA A 319 -9.36 -17.54 -14.23
C ALA A 319 -8.54 -18.48 -15.14
N LYS A 320 -9.08 -19.64 -15.54
CA LYS A 320 -8.43 -20.66 -16.39
C LYS A 320 -9.11 -20.81 -17.75
N GLY A 321 -10.15 -20.00 -18.04
CA GLY A 321 -10.93 -20.07 -19.27
C GLY A 321 -12.03 -21.13 -19.26
N ASN A 322 -12.39 -21.69 -18.09
CA ASN A 322 -13.50 -22.64 -18.00
C ASN A 322 -14.83 -21.89 -18.02
N VAL A 323 -15.68 -22.17 -19.00
CA VAL A 323 -17.00 -21.56 -19.15
C VAL A 323 -18.08 -22.41 -18.47
N TYR A 324 -18.93 -21.78 -17.66
CA TYR A 324 -19.96 -22.44 -16.84
C TYR A 324 -21.36 -22.30 -17.41
N THR A 325 -22.09 -23.43 -17.48
CA THR A 325 -23.51 -23.47 -17.85
C THR A 325 -24.44 -23.52 -16.63
N ASP A 326 -23.98 -24.08 -15.51
CA ASP A 326 -24.62 -23.97 -14.19
C ASP A 326 -23.80 -23.00 -13.33
N ILE A 327 -24.29 -21.77 -13.21
CA ILE A 327 -23.67 -20.70 -12.41
C ILE A 327 -24.08 -20.75 -10.93
N SER A 328 -24.79 -21.80 -10.49
CA SER A 328 -25.20 -21.98 -9.09
C SER A 328 -24.21 -22.79 -8.25
N GLN A 329 -23.15 -23.35 -8.85
CA GLN A 329 -22.11 -24.18 -8.22
C GLN A 329 -20.73 -23.98 -8.87
N LEU A 330 -20.21 -22.76 -8.78
CA LEU A 330 -18.86 -22.37 -9.21
C LEU A 330 -17.83 -22.77 -8.13
N PRO A 331 -16.74 -23.50 -8.46
CA PRO A 331 -15.75 -23.95 -7.48
C PRO A 331 -14.80 -22.82 -7.07
N VAL A 332 -14.47 -22.73 -5.78
CA VAL A 332 -13.54 -21.72 -5.25
C VAL A 332 -12.51 -22.32 -4.27
N ALA A 333 -11.23 -22.00 -4.51
CA ALA A 333 -10.12 -22.34 -3.61
C ALA A 333 -10.01 -21.33 -2.46
N VAL A 334 -9.35 -21.69 -1.37
CA VAL A 334 -9.04 -20.74 -0.28
C VAL A 334 -8.11 -19.63 -0.82
N GLY A 335 -8.40 -18.39 -0.46
CA GLY A 335 -7.77 -17.18 -1.00
C GLY A 335 -8.59 -16.54 -2.11
N ALA A 336 -7.91 -15.73 -2.93
CA ALA A 336 -8.52 -15.00 -4.04
C ALA A 336 -8.86 -15.93 -5.23
N ASN A 337 -10.10 -15.84 -5.69
CA ASN A 337 -10.59 -16.39 -6.95
C ASN A 337 -11.21 -15.23 -7.74
N TYR A 338 -11.37 -15.39 -9.06
CA TYR A 338 -12.20 -14.46 -9.82
C TYR A 338 -12.99 -15.16 -10.92
N PHE A 339 -14.14 -14.58 -11.23
CA PHE A 339 -14.97 -14.96 -12.36
C PHE A 339 -15.20 -13.74 -13.24
N ILE A 340 -15.13 -13.94 -14.55
CA ILE A 340 -15.53 -12.97 -15.56
C ILE A 340 -16.97 -13.27 -15.97
N ILE A 341 -17.81 -12.25 -15.93
CA ILE A 341 -19.23 -12.31 -16.29
C ILE A 341 -19.44 -11.39 -17.48
N GLU A 342 -19.66 -11.98 -18.64
CA GLU A 342 -20.03 -11.25 -19.86
C GLU A 342 -21.56 -11.20 -19.93
N SER A 343 -22.11 -9.98 -19.86
CA SER A 343 -23.52 -9.72 -20.13
C SER A 343 -23.64 -9.14 -21.54
N SER A 344 -24.39 -9.82 -22.41
CA SER A 344 -24.42 -9.52 -23.84
C SER A 344 -25.84 -9.44 -24.40
N VAL A 345 -26.09 -8.44 -25.24
CA VAL A 345 -27.26 -8.37 -26.14
C VAL A 345 -26.79 -8.29 -27.59
N THR A 346 -27.72 -8.43 -28.53
CA THR A 346 -27.43 -8.28 -29.97
C THR A 346 -28.16 -7.06 -30.50
N ASP A 347 -27.46 -6.21 -31.25
CA ASP A 347 -28.06 -5.03 -31.87
C ASP A 347 -28.90 -5.38 -33.11
N SER A 348 -29.55 -4.38 -33.70
CA SER A 348 -30.38 -4.53 -34.91
C SER A 348 -29.61 -4.97 -36.17
N LEU A 349 -28.27 -4.97 -36.12
CA LEU A 349 -27.37 -5.40 -37.21
C LEU A 349 -26.72 -6.76 -36.94
N GLY A 350 -27.06 -7.43 -35.83
CA GLY A 350 -26.50 -8.74 -35.46
C GLY A 350 -25.17 -8.67 -34.71
N ARG A 351 -24.70 -7.49 -34.31
CA ARG A 351 -23.44 -7.29 -33.59
C ARG A 351 -23.62 -7.49 -32.08
N PRO A 352 -22.65 -8.09 -31.36
CA PRO A 352 -22.69 -8.19 -29.92
C PRO A 352 -22.44 -6.82 -29.25
N VAL A 353 -23.26 -6.52 -28.26
CA VAL A 353 -23.08 -5.43 -27.30
C VAL A 353 -22.85 -6.10 -25.95
N THR A 354 -21.60 -6.08 -25.47
CA THR A 354 -21.16 -6.82 -24.29
C THR A 354 -20.58 -5.88 -23.25
N LEU A 355 -20.91 -6.11 -21.98
CA LEU A 355 -20.23 -5.56 -20.82
C LEU A 355 -19.62 -6.71 -20.00
N THR A 356 -18.45 -6.47 -19.41
CA THR A 356 -17.62 -7.49 -18.80
C THR A 356 -17.35 -7.13 -17.34
N TYR A 357 -17.96 -7.87 -16.41
CA TYR A 357 -17.79 -7.68 -14.98
C TYR A 357 -16.81 -8.72 -14.44
N ARG A 358 -15.89 -8.31 -13.56
CA ARG A 358 -15.03 -9.20 -12.80
C ARG A 358 -15.48 -9.23 -11.34
N VAL A 359 -15.85 -10.42 -10.88
CA VAL A 359 -16.22 -10.68 -9.49
C VAL A 359 -15.09 -11.45 -8.81
N ASN A 360 -14.34 -10.77 -7.94
CA ASN A 360 -13.35 -11.39 -7.06
C ASN A 360 -14.08 -12.08 -5.90
N ILE A 361 -13.93 -13.41 -5.81
CA ILE A 361 -14.47 -14.23 -4.70
C ILE A 361 -13.32 -14.64 -3.80
N HIS A 362 -13.27 -14.07 -2.60
CA HIS A 362 -12.28 -14.38 -1.59
C HIS A 362 -12.85 -15.40 -0.60
N ARG A 363 -12.40 -16.64 -0.69
CA ARG A 363 -12.74 -17.69 0.27
C ARG A 363 -11.77 -17.64 1.44
N ARG A 364 -12.28 -17.33 2.63
CA ARG A 364 -11.48 -17.18 3.85
C ARG A 364 -10.67 -18.44 4.19
N GLN A 365 -9.56 -18.22 4.92
CA GLN A 365 -8.84 -19.30 5.61
C GLN A 365 -9.73 -19.93 6.70
N SER A 366 -9.28 -21.00 7.36
CA SER A 366 -10.04 -21.51 8.52
C SER A 366 -10.18 -20.40 9.56
N ASP A 367 -11.40 -20.20 10.08
CA ASP A 367 -11.69 -19.21 11.12
C ASP A 367 -10.72 -19.31 12.32
N ASP A 368 -10.21 -20.51 12.58
CA ASP A 368 -9.28 -20.80 13.68
C ASP A 368 -7.92 -20.09 13.51
N VAL A 369 -7.56 -19.67 12.29
CA VAL A 369 -6.35 -18.87 11.99
C VAL A 369 -6.55 -17.39 12.28
N TYR A 370 -7.73 -16.85 12.00
CA TYR A 370 -7.99 -15.41 12.10
C TYR A 370 -7.88 -14.92 13.54
N TYR A 371 -7.11 -13.86 13.69
CA TYR A 371 -6.74 -13.25 14.96
C TYR A 371 -5.88 -14.11 15.92
N ASN A 372 -5.48 -15.31 15.48
CA ASN A 372 -4.48 -16.15 16.13
C ASN A 372 -3.08 -15.99 15.50
N GLU A 373 -2.90 -15.12 14.49
CA GLU A 373 -1.60 -14.90 13.86
C GLU A 373 -0.58 -14.27 14.84
N LEU A 374 0.71 -14.60 14.64
CA LEU A 374 1.80 -14.23 15.55
C LEU A 374 1.91 -12.72 15.79
N TYR A 375 1.71 -11.93 14.75
CA TYR A 375 1.85 -10.48 14.75
C TYR A 375 0.49 -9.76 14.72
N ARG A 376 -0.62 -10.49 14.95
CA ARG A 376 -1.93 -9.86 15.06
C ARG A 376 -2.07 -9.18 16.40
N ASN A 377 -2.02 -7.86 16.39
CA ASN A 377 -2.42 -7.04 17.52
C ASN A 377 -3.83 -7.40 18.01
N GLN A 378 -3.97 -7.63 19.31
CA GLN A 378 -5.19 -8.12 19.93
C GLN A 378 -6.16 -7.01 20.36
N TYR A 379 -5.71 -5.76 20.47
CA TYR A 379 -6.58 -4.64 20.85
C TYR A 379 -6.41 -3.39 19.95
N HIS A 380 -5.79 -3.57 18.79
CA HIS A 380 -5.73 -2.59 17.71
C HIS A 380 -6.55 -3.10 16.52
N TYR A 381 -7.35 -2.23 15.88
CA TYR A 381 -8.05 -2.65 14.66
C TYR A 381 -7.06 -2.97 13.54
N SER A 382 -7.33 -4.04 12.80
CA SER A 382 -6.61 -4.40 11.58
C SER A 382 -7.53 -5.17 10.63
N VAL A 383 -7.29 -5.05 9.33
CA VAL A 383 -8.04 -5.80 8.30
C VAL A 383 -7.81 -7.30 8.43
N LYS A 384 -8.85 -8.14 8.25
CA LYS A 384 -8.67 -9.61 8.24
C LYS A 384 -7.59 -10.07 7.26
N ASP A 385 -7.71 -9.64 6.01
CA ASP A 385 -6.81 -9.95 4.89
C ASP A 385 -6.59 -8.68 4.03
N GLY A 386 -5.53 -8.64 3.22
CA GLY A 386 -5.28 -7.56 2.26
C GLY A 386 -4.51 -6.36 2.84
N TRP A 387 -4.63 -5.20 2.20
CA TRP A 387 -3.94 -3.97 2.55
C TRP A 387 -4.91 -2.93 3.08
N ALA A 388 -4.51 -2.17 4.10
CA ALA A 388 -5.11 -0.88 4.40
C ALA A 388 -4.05 0.18 4.76
N ASN A 389 -4.34 1.43 4.38
CA ASN A 389 -3.61 2.60 4.86
C ASN A 389 -4.53 3.58 5.59
N ASP A 390 -4.77 4.75 5.02
CA ASP A 390 -5.32 5.90 5.74
C ASP A 390 -6.72 5.59 6.29
N PRO A 391 -7.02 5.95 7.55
CA PRO A 391 -8.39 5.99 8.03
C PRO A 391 -9.16 7.08 7.28
N ASN A 392 -10.38 6.78 6.88
CA ASN A 392 -11.23 7.65 6.08
C ASN A 392 -12.63 7.69 6.68
N GLY A 393 -13.41 8.69 6.25
CA GLY A 393 -14.86 8.67 6.49
C GLY A 393 -15.28 8.62 7.96
N LEU A 394 -14.39 9.00 8.89
CA LEU A 394 -14.61 8.82 10.32
C LEU A 394 -15.80 9.64 10.78
N VAL A 395 -16.90 8.97 11.11
CA VAL A 395 -18.15 9.62 11.55
C VAL A 395 -18.79 8.85 12.70
N PHE A 396 -19.26 9.56 13.72
CA PHE A 396 -20.15 9.01 14.73
C PHE A 396 -21.60 9.34 14.35
N TYR A 397 -22.38 8.31 14.01
CA TYR A 397 -23.76 8.48 13.59
C TYR A 397 -24.67 7.48 14.31
N LYS A 398 -25.77 7.97 14.88
CA LYS A 398 -26.83 7.17 15.54
C LYS A 398 -26.33 6.09 16.52
N GLY A 399 -25.23 6.36 17.24
CA GLY A 399 -24.69 5.42 18.23
C GLY A 399 -23.78 4.33 17.65
N ARG A 400 -23.23 4.54 16.44
CA ARG A 400 -22.10 3.80 15.88
C ARG A 400 -20.99 4.76 15.44
N TYR A 401 -19.75 4.37 15.69
CA TYR A 401 -18.57 4.91 15.02
C TYR A 401 -18.37 4.15 13.71
N HIS A 402 -18.07 4.87 12.64
CA HIS A 402 -17.78 4.32 11.32
C HIS A 402 -16.31 4.57 11.01
N LEU A 403 -15.57 3.50 10.76
CA LEU A 403 -14.19 3.50 10.30
C LEU A 403 -14.19 3.05 8.85
N PHE A 404 -14.14 3.98 7.91
CA PHE A 404 -13.77 3.67 6.53
C PHE A 404 -12.24 3.73 6.42
N TYR A 405 -11.67 3.12 5.39
CA TYR A 405 -10.22 3.18 5.16
C TYR A 405 -9.88 2.81 3.72
N GLN A 406 -8.77 3.36 3.25
CA GLN A 406 -8.12 2.97 2.01
C GLN A 406 -7.82 1.47 2.04
N PHE A 407 -8.29 0.72 1.04
CA PHE A 407 -8.21 -0.74 1.01
C PHE A 407 -7.82 -1.30 -0.36
N TYR A 408 -7.14 -2.44 -0.39
CA TYR A 408 -6.95 -3.28 -1.58
C TYR A 408 -6.85 -4.76 -1.20
N ASP A 409 -7.26 -5.67 -2.09
CA ASP A 409 -7.37 -7.12 -1.81
C ASP A 409 -6.08 -7.93 -2.04
N ASP A 410 -4.93 -7.24 -2.03
CA ASP A 410 -3.56 -7.78 -1.96
C ASP A 410 -2.86 -7.21 -0.70
N THR A 411 -1.75 -7.79 -0.25
CA THR A 411 -0.99 -7.36 0.94
C THR A 411 -0.07 -6.15 0.70
N LYS A 412 -0.21 -5.50 -0.45
CA LYS A 412 0.54 -4.31 -0.91
C LYS A 412 -0.41 -3.27 -1.46
N TRP A 413 0.04 -2.02 -1.52
CA TRP A 413 -0.75 -0.94 -2.11
C TRP A 413 -1.03 -1.18 -3.61
N GLY A 414 -2.22 -0.81 -4.07
CA GLY A 414 -2.69 -0.97 -5.44
C GLY A 414 -3.84 -0.01 -5.80
N PRO A 415 -4.67 -0.32 -6.81
CA PRO A 415 -5.91 0.40 -7.12
C PRO A 415 -6.84 0.51 -5.90
N MET A 416 -6.87 1.68 -5.28
CA MET A 416 -7.51 1.85 -3.96
C MET A 416 -9.03 1.86 -4.00
N HIS A 417 -9.61 1.16 -3.03
CA HIS A 417 -11.03 1.10 -2.68
C HIS A 417 -11.24 1.75 -1.30
N TRP A 418 -12.50 1.97 -0.87
CA TRP A 418 -12.83 2.18 0.55
C TRP A 418 -13.51 0.94 1.12
N ALA A 419 -12.89 0.31 2.12
CA ALA A 419 -13.54 -0.67 2.98
C ALA A 419 -14.13 0.04 4.23
N HIS A 420 -14.86 -0.70 5.05
CA HIS A 420 -15.68 -0.15 6.13
C HIS A 420 -15.79 -1.13 7.31
N ALA A 421 -15.71 -0.60 8.52
CA ALA A 421 -16.09 -1.28 9.76
C ALA A 421 -16.88 -0.33 10.67
N THR A 422 -17.69 -0.87 11.56
CA THR A 422 -18.41 -0.06 12.56
C THR A 422 -18.27 -0.59 13.98
N SER A 423 -18.26 0.31 14.96
CA SER A 423 -18.16 -0.03 16.38
C SER A 423 -19.15 0.78 17.21
N ARG A 424 -19.42 0.34 18.45
CA ARG A 424 -20.16 1.13 19.46
C ARG A 424 -19.26 1.75 20.53
N ASP A 425 -18.01 1.30 20.63
CA ASP A 425 -17.08 1.61 21.71
C ASP A 425 -15.64 1.87 21.24
N LEU A 426 -15.41 1.91 19.92
CA LEU A 426 -14.11 2.05 19.25
C LEU A 426 -13.16 0.84 19.39
N LEU A 427 -13.59 -0.24 20.05
CA LEU A 427 -12.78 -1.42 20.33
C LEU A 427 -13.25 -2.65 19.56
N HIS A 428 -14.56 -2.92 19.63
CA HIS A 428 -15.18 -4.10 19.03
C HIS A 428 -15.78 -3.70 17.68
N TRP A 429 -15.19 -4.20 16.59
CA TRP A 429 -15.48 -3.77 15.22
C TRP A 429 -16.26 -4.83 14.43
N ASP A 430 -17.45 -4.47 13.97
CA ASP A 430 -18.21 -5.19 12.96
C ASP A 430 -17.64 -4.81 11.57
N GLU A 431 -16.95 -5.73 10.87
CA GLU A 431 -16.58 -5.51 9.44
C GLU A 431 -17.86 -5.37 8.58
N GLU A 432 -17.86 -4.39 7.67
CA GLU A 432 -18.93 -4.12 6.70
C GLU A 432 -18.41 -4.32 5.26
N PRO A 433 -19.29 -4.43 4.24
CA PRO A 433 -18.85 -4.57 2.86
C PRO A 433 -18.07 -3.36 2.32
N ILE A 434 -17.32 -3.58 1.22
CA ILE A 434 -16.64 -2.50 0.48
C ILE A 434 -17.65 -1.42 0.09
N ALA A 435 -17.35 -0.17 0.43
CA ALA A 435 -18.22 0.97 0.23
C ALA A 435 -18.05 1.59 -1.17
N PHE A 436 -16.81 1.75 -1.63
CA PHE A 436 -16.49 2.37 -2.91
C PHE A 436 -15.39 1.62 -3.67
N TYR A 437 -15.65 1.30 -4.94
CA TYR A 437 -14.65 0.82 -5.89
C TYR A 437 -14.16 1.98 -6.78
N PRO A 438 -12.99 1.84 -7.43
CA PRO A 438 -12.59 2.64 -8.57
C PRO A 438 -13.70 2.75 -9.62
N ASP A 439 -13.81 3.90 -10.26
CA ASP A 439 -14.74 4.12 -11.37
C ASP A 439 -14.04 4.80 -12.54
N ALA A 440 -14.77 5.13 -13.60
CA ALA A 440 -14.22 5.76 -14.80
C ALA A 440 -13.40 7.04 -14.53
N THR A 441 -13.55 7.70 -13.37
CA THR A 441 -12.73 8.87 -13.02
C THR A 441 -11.36 8.53 -12.40
N GLY A 442 -11.19 7.34 -11.83
CA GLY A 442 -9.94 6.88 -11.21
C GLY A 442 -10.14 6.05 -9.93
N HIS A 443 -9.05 5.83 -9.20
CA HIS A 443 -9.03 5.12 -7.91
C HIS A 443 -9.67 5.96 -6.79
N MET A 444 -10.27 5.29 -5.80
CA MET A 444 -10.86 5.97 -4.64
C MET A 444 -9.77 6.20 -3.59
N PHE A 445 -9.40 7.47 -3.44
CA PHE A 445 -8.39 7.98 -2.50
C PHE A 445 -9.06 8.63 -1.29
N SER A 446 -8.24 8.92 -0.28
CA SER A 446 -8.66 9.34 1.06
C SER A 446 -9.60 10.54 1.09
N GLY A 447 -10.34 10.67 2.19
CA GLY A 447 -11.41 11.65 2.35
C GLY A 447 -12.24 11.42 3.62
N SER A 448 -13.38 12.13 3.72
CA SER A 448 -14.19 12.21 4.95
C SER A 448 -15.68 11.94 4.70
N VAL A 449 -16.43 11.77 5.80
CA VAL A 449 -17.89 11.59 5.80
C VAL A 449 -18.46 12.55 6.84
N VAL A 450 -19.56 13.22 6.48
CA VAL A 450 -20.28 14.15 7.37
C VAL A 450 -21.76 13.80 7.45
N VAL A 451 -22.41 14.23 8.53
CA VAL A 451 -23.86 14.12 8.71
C VAL A 451 -24.53 15.40 8.20
N ASP A 452 -25.15 15.37 7.03
CA ASP A 452 -25.95 16.48 6.48
C ASP A 452 -27.38 16.47 7.08
N SER A 453 -27.46 16.70 8.40
CA SER A 453 -28.70 16.62 9.21
C SER A 453 -29.80 17.63 8.85
N THR A 454 -29.57 18.47 7.84
CA THR A 454 -30.53 19.47 7.34
C THR A 454 -30.90 19.25 5.86
N ASN A 455 -30.34 18.21 5.23
CA ASN A 455 -30.41 17.99 3.78
C ASN A 455 -30.01 19.25 2.99
N SER A 456 -28.98 19.97 3.46
CA SER A 456 -28.46 21.18 2.82
C SER A 456 -27.90 20.90 1.43
N SER A 457 -27.45 19.66 1.20
CA SER A 457 -27.05 19.16 -0.12
C SER A 457 -28.23 18.89 -1.07
N GLY A 458 -29.45 18.72 -0.57
CA GLY A 458 -30.61 18.32 -1.38
C GLY A 458 -30.47 16.94 -2.04
N LEU A 459 -29.56 16.08 -1.54
CA LEU A 459 -29.35 14.72 -2.06
C LEU A 459 -30.36 13.71 -1.51
N PHE A 460 -30.87 13.95 -0.30
CA PHE A 460 -31.71 12.99 0.42
C PHE A 460 -33.19 13.16 0.08
N LYS A 461 -33.95 12.07 0.06
CA LYS A 461 -35.42 12.13 -0.13
C LYS A 461 -36.14 12.68 1.12
N SER A 462 -35.51 12.53 2.29
CA SER A 462 -36.01 13.01 3.59
C SER A 462 -35.38 14.36 3.96
N PRO A 463 -36.12 15.29 4.61
CA PRO A 463 -35.53 16.50 5.19
C PRO A 463 -34.60 16.20 6.39
N GLU A 464 -34.65 14.99 6.96
CA GLU A 464 -33.73 14.55 8.03
C GLU A 464 -32.29 14.33 7.54
N GLY A 465 -32.09 14.24 6.22
CA GLY A 465 -30.79 14.04 5.60
C GLY A 465 -30.18 12.66 5.85
N GLY A 466 -28.85 12.61 5.90
CA GLY A 466 -28.09 11.37 6.07
C GLY A 466 -26.58 11.59 6.01
N LEU A 467 -25.84 10.56 5.62
CA LEU A 467 -24.38 10.63 5.50
C LEU A 467 -23.98 11.05 4.08
N VAL A 468 -23.03 11.98 3.97
CA VAL A 468 -22.38 12.35 2.71
C VAL A 468 -20.89 12.04 2.83
N ALA A 469 -20.36 11.18 1.96
CA ALA A 469 -18.94 10.94 1.76
C ALA A 469 -18.38 11.96 0.77
N ILE A 470 -17.18 12.46 1.04
CA ILE A 470 -16.41 13.37 0.20
C ILE A 470 -15.08 12.68 -0.08
N ILE A 471 -14.86 12.30 -1.33
CA ILE A 471 -13.91 11.26 -1.75
C ILE A 471 -12.96 11.85 -2.79
N THR A 472 -11.68 11.56 -2.67
CA THR A 472 -10.73 11.87 -3.75
C THR A 472 -10.84 10.81 -4.85
N SER A 473 -11.00 11.23 -6.10
CA SER A 473 -10.78 10.39 -7.27
C SER A 473 -9.40 10.71 -7.85
N ASN A 474 -8.52 9.71 -7.89
CA ASN A 474 -7.16 9.82 -8.42
C ASN A 474 -7.07 9.16 -9.81
N GLY A 475 -6.91 9.99 -10.85
CA GLY A 475 -6.70 9.57 -12.23
C GLY A 475 -5.83 10.59 -12.96
N ASN A 476 -6.32 11.13 -14.10
CA ASN A 476 -5.67 12.17 -14.89
C ASN A 476 -5.71 13.52 -14.14
N GLY A 477 -4.90 13.62 -13.09
CA GLY A 477 -5.03 14.55 -11.97
C GLY A 477 -6.05 14.10 -10.91
N GLN A 478 -6.00 14.74 -9.73
CA GLN A 478 -6.87 14.43 -8.59
C GLN A 478 -8.05 15.41 -8.50
N ARG A 479 -9.20 14.91 -8.05
CA ARG A 479 -10.44 15.69 -7.98
C ARG A 479 -11.38 15.14 -6.92
N ILE A 480 -12.28 15.96 -6.40
CA ILE A 480 -13.21 15.58 -5.34
C ILE A 480 -14.57 15.19 -5.94
N LYS A 481 -15.07 14.03 -5.53
CA LYS A 481 -16.44 13.54 -5.77
C LYS A 481 -17.18 13.42 -4.43
N ILE A 482 -18.49 13.25 -4.49
CA ILE A 482 -19.30 12.93 -3.30
C ILE A 482 -20.17 11.70 -3.53
N ALA A 483 -20.57 11.06 -2.46
CA ALA A 483 -21.59 10.01 -2.44
C ALA A 483 -22.48 10.18 -1.20
N TYR A 484 -23.69 9.63 -1.20
CA TYR A 484 -24.61 9.77 -0.07
C TYR A 484 -25.28 8.44 0.31
N SER A 485 -25.64 8.31 1.60
CA SER A 485 -26.25 7.13 2.18
C SER A 485 -27.47 7.49 3.02
N GLU A 486 -28.63 6.91 2.65
CA GLU A 486 -29.90 7.04 3.38
C GLU A 486 -30.05 5.98 4.49
N ASP A 487 -29.14 5.00 4.57
CA ASP A 487 -29.29 3.76 5.38
C ASP A 487 -28.19 3.57 6.45
N GLU A 488 -27.63 4.68 6.94
CA GLU A 488 -26.60 4.71 7.99
C GLU A 488 -25.24 4.17 7.52
N GLY A 489 -24.88 4.46 6.26
CA GLY A 489 -23.55 4.19 5.69
C GLY A 489 -23.34 2.77 5.18
N ARG A 490 -24.41 1.98 5.01
CA ARG A 490 -24.34 0.58 4.56
C ARG A 490 -24.34 0.47 3.04
N THR A 491 -25.14 1.31 2.38
CA THR A 491 -25.16 1.47 0.92
C THR A 491 -24.98 2.94 0.56
N TRP A 492 -24.44 3.18 -0.64
CA TRP A 492 -23.99 4.49 -1.10
C TRP A 492 -24.37 4.73 -2.55
N GLN A 493 -24.90 5.92 -2.83
CA GLN A 493 -25.14 6.42 -4.18
C GLN A 493 -24.08 7.48 -4.50
N LYS A 494 -23.20 7.19 -5.46
CA LYS A 494 -22.23 8.17 -5.98
C LYS A 494 -22.98 9.31 -6.67
N TYR A 495 -22.48 10.54 -6.54
CA TYR A 495 -22.95 11.67 -7.31
C TYR A 495 -22.16 11.76 -8.61
N ASP A 496 -22.86 11.82 -9.75
CA ASP A 496 -22.26 11.72 -11.09
C ASP A 496 -21.33 12.88 -11.47
N LYS A 497 -21.23 13.91 -10.61
CA LYS A 497 -20.41 15.11 -10.87
C LYS A 497 -19.24 15.23 -9.90
N VAL A 498 -18.10 15.60 -10.46
CA VAL A 498 -16.96 16.17 -9.73
C VAL A 498 -17.41 17.50 -9.10
N VAL A 499 -17.11 17.69 -7.81
CA VAL A 499 -17.50 18.90 -7.03
C VAL A 499 -16.35 19.90 -6.85
N ALA A 500 -15.11 19.46 -7.01
CA ALA A 500 -13.91 20.30 -7.10
C ALA A 500 -12.84 19.58 -7.93
N ASP A 501 -12.10 20.30 -8.77
CA ASP A 501 -11.09 19.72 -9.67
C ASP A 501 -9.81 20.57 -9.66
N TRP A 502 -8.65 19.91 -9.62
CA TRP A 502 -7.33 20.57 -9.59
C TRP A 502 -7.11 21.59 -10.73
N SER A 503 -7.72 21.36 -11.90
CA SER A 503 -7.61 22.24 -13.07
C SER A 503 -8.38 23.55 -12.92
N GLN A 504 -9.25 23.66 -11.92
CA GLN A 504 -10.00 24.87 -11.58
C GLN A 504 -9.49 25.52 -10.27
N ASP A 505 -8.58 24.86 -9.55
CA ASP A 505 -7.94 25.38 -8.34
C ASP A 505 -6.92 26.49 -8.69
N PRO A 506 -6.86 27.61 -7.94
CA PRO A 506 -5.90 28.69 -8.19
C PRO A 506 -4.41 28.31 -8.12
N LEU A 507 -4.06 27.14 -7.57
CA LEU A 507 -2.68 26.65 -7.56
C LEU A 507 -2.33 25.79 -8.77
N GLN A 508 -3.31 25.28 -9.52
CA GLN A 508 -3.13 24.45 -10.72
C GLN A 508 -2.19 23.25 -10.49
N ASN A 509 -2.24 22.65 -9.30
CA ASN A 509 -1.41 21.51 -8.90
C ASN A 509 -2.27 20.25 -8.76
N GLN A 510 -1.88 19.17 -9.45
CA GLN A 510 -2.54 17.87 -9.46
C GLN A 510 -2.52 17.15 -8.10
N ASP A 511 -1.62 17.52 -7.19
CA ASP A 511 -1.68 17.14 -5.78
C ASP A 511 -2.87 17.86 -5.12
N PHE A 512 -4.02 17.19 -5.11
CA PHE A 512 -5.34 17.75 -4.80
C PHE A 512 -6.25 16.65 -4.20
N ARG A 513 -5.95 16.23 -2.98
CA ARG A 513 -6.57 15.07 -2.32
C ARG A 513 -6.82 15.27 -0.82
N ASP A 514 -7.42 14.25 -0.23
CA ASP A 514 -7.66 14.07 1.20
C ASP A 514 -8.58 15.16 1.82
N PRO A 515 -9.80 15.35 1.29
CA PRO A 515 -10.74 16.35 1.79
C PRO A 515 -11.27 15.98 3.19
N LYS A 516 -10.86 16.72 4.21
CA LYS A 516 -11.56 16.80 5.49
C LYS A 516 -12.67 17.84 5.40
N VAL A 517 -13.91 17.43 5.66
CA VAL A 517 -15.07 18.32 5.71
C VAL A 517 -15.60 18.46 7.13
N PHE A 518 -15.96 19.68 7.52
CA PHE A 518 -16.65 19.99 8.76
C PHE A 518 -17.67 21.12 8.56
N ARG A 519 -18.48 21.40 9.59
CA ARG A 519 -19.46 22.48 9.58
C ARG A 519 -19.16 23.47 10.71
N TRP A 520 -19.15 24.75 10.36
CA TRP A 520 -18.86 25.87 11.26
C TRP A 520 -19.51 27.14 10.71
N ASP A 521 -19.99 28.02 11.59
CA ASP A 521 -20.66 29.27 11.26
C ASP A 521 -21.79 29.13 10.21
N ASN A 522 -22.55 28.04 10.31
CA ASN A 522 -23.62 27.62 9.38
C ASN A 522 -23.16 27.24 7.97
N GLN A 523 -21.86 27.14 7.71
CA GLN A 523 -21.26 26.82 6.41
C GLN A 523 -20.47 25.51 6.48
N TRP A 524 -20.40 24.78 5.36
CA TRP A 524 -19.48 23.66 5.22
C TRP A 524 -18.10 24.16 4.82
N PHE A 525 -17.06 23.63 5.46
CA PHE A 525 -15.68 23.88 5.08
C PHE A 525 -15.01 22.58 4.67
N MET A 526 -14.18 22.65 3.64
CA MET A 526 -13.34 21.55 3.19
C MET A 526 -11.89 22.00 3.23
N VAL A 527 -11.07 21.26 3.98
CA VAL A 527 -9.62 21.37 3.97
C VAL A 527 -9.07 20.19 3.20
N LEU A 528 -8.25 20.45 2.19
CA LEU A 528 -7.64 19.40 1.36
C LEU A 528 -6.21 19.77 1.00
N ALA A 529 -5.41 18.75 0.69
CA ALA A 529 -4.00 18.91 0.37
C ALA A 529 -3.52 17.82 -0.61
N GLY A 530 -2.67 16.88 -0.18
CA GLY A 530 -1.83 16.04 -1.04
C GLY A 530 -0.51 16.69 -1.45
N GLY A 531 -0.32 17.94 -1.02
CA GLY A 531 0.59 18.95 -1.54
C GLY A 531 0.24 20.26 -0.82
N PRO A 532 0.21 21.42 -1.48
CA PRO A 532 -0.19 22.69 -0.83
C PRO A 532 -1.58 22.63 -0.18
N LEU A 533 -1.71 23.12 1.05
CA LEU A 533 -2.97 23.18 1.78
C LEU A 533 -3.93 24.20 1.15
N ARG A 534 -5.21 23.81 1.03
CA ARG A 534 -6.29 24.65 0.52
C ARG A 534 -7.50 24.59 1.45
N ILE A 535 -8.19 25.71 1.62
CA ILE A 535 -9.44 25.82 2.37
C ILE A 535 -10.54 26.29 1.40
N TYR A 536 -11.63 25.53 1.37
CA TYR A 536 -12.83 25.81 0.60
C TYR A 536 -14.04 25.95 1.51
N SER A 537 -15.07 26.65 1.04
CA SER A 537 -16.35 26.80 1.72
C SER A 537 -17.52 26.42 0.79
N SER A 538 -18.63 25.92 1.35
CA SER A 538 -19.83 25.54 0.60
C SER A 538 -21.10 25.68 1.44
N GLN A 539 -22.23 25.97 0.78
CA GLN A 539 -23.56 25.97 1.40
C GLN A 539 -24.28 24.62 1.24
N ASP A 540 -23.85 23.77 0.29
CA ASP A 540 -24.62 22.59 -0.17
C ASP A 540 -23.76 21.34 -0.47
N LEU A 541 -22.50 21.31 -0.02
CA LEU A 541 -21.51 20.23 -0.25
C LEU A 541 -21.14 19.94 -1.72
N LYS A 542 -21.79 20.59 -2.69
CA LYS A 542 -21.59 20.37 -4.14
C LYS A 542 -20.89 21.54 -4.81
N ASN A 543 -21.20 22.76 -4.39
CA ASN A 543 -20.63 23.99 -4.94
C ASN A 543 -19.60 24.54 -3.95
N TRP A 544 -18.31 24.39 -4.28
CA TRP A 544 -17.21 24.80 -3.41
C TRP A 544 -16.53 26.09 -3.91
N GLN A 545 -16.37 27.06 -3.02
CA GLN A 545 -15.66 28.31 -3.24
C GLN A 545 -14.28 28.25 -2.57
N VAL A 546 -13.23 28.71 -3.27
CA VAL A 546 -11.87 28.83 -2.68
C VAL A 546 -11.83 30.00 -1.71
N GLU A 547 -11.58 29.70 -0.44
CA GLU A 547 -11.26 30.69 0.58
C GLU A 547 -9.77 31.04 0.51
N THR A 548 -8.92 30.21 1.10
CA THR A 548 -7.49 30.49 1.28
C THR A 548 -6.61 29.34 0.79
N THR A 549 -5.47 29.67 0.20
CA THR A 549 -4.48 28.71 -0.32
C THR A 549 -3.10 28.97 0.29
N TYR A 550 -2.44 27.94 0.82
CA TYR A 550 -1.14 28.04 1.48
C TYR A 550 -0.07 27.35 0.63
N LYS A 551 0.52 28.10 -0.30
CA LYS A 551 1.45 27.58 -1.33
C LYS A 551 2.65 26.83 -0.75
N ASP A 552 3.13 27.26 0.41
CA ASP A 552 4.35 26.77 1.06
C ASP A 552 4.07 25.78 2.20
N LEU A 553 2.79 25.52 2.52
CA LEU A 553 2.36 24.61 3.58
C LEU A 553 1.86 23.28 2.99
N HIS A 554 2.76 22.30 2.86
CA HIS A 554 2.48 21.03 2.17
C HIS A 554 2.13 19.91 3.16
N THR A 555 1.11 19.10 2.86
CA THR A 555 0.78 17.90 3.64
C THR A 555 -0.07 16.93 2.81
N GLU A 556 -0.10 15.67 3.20
CA GLU A 556 -1.24 14.78 2.92
C GLU A 556 -2.14 14.73 4.17
N CYS A 557 -3.34 14.17 4.04
CA CYS A 557 -4.27 13.92 5.15
C CYS A 557 -4.36 15.10 6.15
N PRO A 558 -4.78 16.30 5.70
CA PRO A 558 -4.98 17.42 6.60
C PRO A 558 -6.26 17.22 7.42
N ASP A 559 -6.22 17.58 8.70
CA ASP A 559 -7.42 17.72 9.51
C ASP A 559 -7.40 19.10 10.18
N LEU A 560 -8.55 19.76 10.27
CA LEU A 560 -8.70 21.09 10.87
C LEU A 560 -9.92 21.09 11.78
N TYR A 561 -9.68 21.20 13.08
CA TYR A 561 -10.73 21.06 14.08
C TYR A 561 -10.56 22.02 15.27
N PRO A 562 -11.66 22.46 15.90
CA PRO A 562 -11.63 23.27 17.12
C PRO A 562 -11.48 22.39 18.37
N ILE A 563 -10.72 22.89 19.37
CA ILE A 563 -10.67 22.36 20.73
C ILE A 563 -10.79 23.53 21.72
N VAL A 564 -11.55 23.33 22.80
CA VAL A 564 -11.53 24.24 23.96
C VAL A 564 -10.36 23.83 24.86
N ALA A 565 -9.35 24.70 24.98
CA ALA A 565 -8.17 24.46 25.80
C ALA A 565 -8.49 24.44 27.30
N ASN A 566 -7.57 23.91 28.09
CA ASN A 566 -7.69 23.82 29.55
C ASN A 566 -7.82 25.18 30.29
N ASP A 567 -7.45 26.30 29.66
CA ASP A 567 -7.67 27.66 30.17
C ASP A 567 -9.00 28.29 29.69
N GLY A 568 -9.80 27.55 28.92
CA GLY A 568 -11.08 27.96 28.35
C GLY A 568 -10.99 28.65 26.98
N ALA A 569 -9.80 28.82 26.40
CA ALA A 569 -9.66 29.39 25.06
C ALA A 569 -10.12 28.41 23.98
N LEU A 570 -11.00 28.85 23.08
CA LEU A 570 -11.28 28.11 21.84
C LEU A 570 -10.10 28.31 20.86
N LYS A 571 -9.48 27.22 20.45
CA LYS A 571 -8.38 27.21 19.47
C LYS A 571 -8.63 26.17 18.39
N TRP A 572 -8.03 26.38 17.23
CA TRP A 572 -8.07 25.45 16.11
C TRP A 572 -6.72 24.76 15.96
N VAL A 573 -6.76 23.46 15.72
CA VAL A 573 -5.59 22.63 15.45
C VAL A 573 -5.63 22.23 13.99
N LEU A 574 -4.54 22.52 13.27
CA LEU A 574 -4.28 22.00 11.92
C LEU A 574 -3.34 20.80 12.05
N SER A 575 -3.87 19.59 11.89
CA SER A 575 -3.10 18.36 11.75
C SER A 575 -2.49 18.27 10.35
N ARG A 576 -1.24 17.82 10.27
CA ARG A 576 -0.51 17.57 9.02
C ARG A 576 -0.13 16.09 8.94
N GLY A 577 -1.03 15.30 8.36
CA GLY A 577 -0.83 13.86 8.13
C GLY A 577 -0.59 13.04 9.40
N GLY A 578 -1.05 13.49 10.57
CA GLY A 578 -0.84 12.82 11.85
C GLY A 578 0.57 12.87 12.44
N ARG A 579 1.51 13.56 11.78
CA ARG A 579 2.91 13.65 12.21
C ARG A 579 3.22 14.92 12.97
N SER A 580 2.66 16.02 12.50
CA SER A 580 2.88 17.34 13.08
C SER A 580 1.59 18.16 13.11
N TYR A 581 1.56 19.21 13.92
CA TYR A 581 0.43 20.13 13.99
C TYR A 581 0.85 21.59 14.21
N LYS A 582 -0.06 22.49 13.87
CA LYS A 582 -0.03 23.91 14.27
C LYS A 582 -1.30 24.23 15.05
N VAL A 583 -1.20 25.16 16.00
CA VAL A 583 -2.37 25.71 16.72
C VAL A 583 -2.57 27.17 16.32
N GLY A 584 -3.82 27.62 16.29
CA GLY A 584 -4.16 28.99 15.92
C GLY A 584 -5.65 29.28 15.98
N ASP A 585 -6.10 30.24 15.17
CA ASP A 585 -7.51 30.60 15.03
C ASP A 585 -7.99 30.28 13.60
N PHE A 586 -9.22 29.78 13.45
CA PHE A 586 -9.92 29.78 12.16
C PHE A 586 -10.90 30.97 12.12
N LYS A 587 -10.63 31.94 11.25
CA LYS A 587 -11.32 33.23 11.22
C LYS A 587 -11.27 33.87 9.84
N GLN A 588 -12.05 34.93 9.63
CA GLN A 588 -11.96 35.70 8.40
C GLN A 588 -10.75 36.66 8.40
N VAL A 589 -10.01 36.66 7.29
CA VAL A 589 -8.94 37.60 6.95
C VAL A 589 -9.29 38.19 5.58
N ASP A 590 -9.35 39.51 5.47
CA ASP A 590 -9.74 40.24 4.25
C ASP A 590 -11.04 39.72 3.57
N GLY A 591 -12.00 39.28 4.40
CA GLY A 591 -13.31 38.77 3.95
C GLY A 591 -13.32 37.31 3.50
N LYS A 592 -12.23 36.57 3.71
CA LYS A 592 -12.10 35.15 3.40
C LYS A 592 -11.74 34.31 4.61
N TRP A 593 -12.22 33.08 4.70
CA TRP A 593 -11.88 32.18 5.81
C TRP A 593 -10.44 31.64 5.72
N ALA A 594 -9.69 31.75 6.82
CA ALA A 594 -8.32 31.32 6.91
C ALA A 594 -8.02 30.71 8.29
N PHE A 595 -7.21 29.65 8.30
CA PHE A 595 -6.44 29.27 9.49
C PHE A 595 -5.26 30.24 9.65
N VAL A 596 -5.14 30.84 10.83
CA VAL A 596 -4.07 31.75 11.21
C VAL A 596 -3.37 31.14 12.42
N ALA A 597 -2.18 30.58 12.20
CA ALA A 597 -1.35 30.03 13.26
C ALA A 597 -1.02 31.11 14.32
N ASP A 598 -0.99 30.73 15.59
CA ASP A 598 -0.44 31.60 16.65
C ASP A 598 1.04 31.88 16.35
N ASP A 599 1.56 33.03 16.78
CA ASP A 599 2.90 33.54 16.39
C ASP A 599 4.01 32.49 16.58
N VAL A 600 3.92 31.68 17.64
CA VAL A 600 4.89 30.60 17.89
C VAL A 600 4.90 29.52 16.81
N TYR A 601 3.79 29.21 16.14
CA TYR A 601 3.70 28.16 15.10
C TYR A 601 3.76 28.68 13.66
N GLN A 602 4.17 29.93 13.43
CA GLN A 602 4.29 30.45 12.06
C GLN A 602 5.36 29.67 11.28
N ASP A 603 6.58 29.64 11.81
CA ASP A 603 7.76 29.06 11.13
C ASP A 603 8.10 27.61 11.56
N HIS A 604 7.40 27.03 12.55
CA HIS A 604 7.59 25.63 12.96
C HIS A 604 6.28 24.89 13.24
N ASP A 605 6.32 23.56 13.25
CA ASP A 605 5.22 22.70 13.70
C ASP A 605 5.60 21.97 14.99
N GLU A 606 4.61 21.61 15.80
CA GLU A 606 4.80 20.65 16.89
C GLU A 606 4.72 19.22 16.39
N ILE A 607 5.39 18.32 17.11
CA ILE A 607 5.30 16.88 16.88
C ILE A 607 3.98 16.38 17.47
N MET A 608 3.18 15.69 16.65
CA MET A 608 1.99 14.95 17.10
C MET A 608 2.40 13.58 17.63
N ASN A 609 3.08 12.79 16.80
CA ASN A 609 3.64 11.50 17.18
C ASN A 609 5.12 11.45 16.76
N PHE A 610 6.02 11.13 17.70
CA PHE A 610 7.46 11.04 17.38
C PHE A 610 7.87 9.68 16.81
N GLY A 611 7.04 8.67 16.98
CA GLY A 611 7.18 7.35 16.36
C GLY A 611 6.81 7.41 14.88
N LYS A 612 7.47 6.58 14.06
CA LYS A 612 7.28 6.59 12.61
C LYS A 612 6.00 5.90 12.15
N ASP A 613 5.47 4.96 12.93
CA ASP A 613 4.30 4.17 12.57
C ASP A 613 3.03 4.81 13.14
N SER A 614 2.83 6.06 12.73
CA SER A 614 1.64 6.84 12.99
C SER A 614 1.49 7.88 11.87
N TYR A 615 0.53 7.66 11.00
CA TYR A 615 0.30 8.49 9.82
C TYR A 615 -1.20 8.65 9.53
N ALA A 616 -1.54 9.67 8.73
CA ALA A 616 -2.90 9.95 8.30
C ALA A 616 -3.91 10.04 9.47
N ALA A 617 -3.52 10.67 10.59
CA ALA A 617 -4.41 10.88 11.74
C ALA A 617 -5.67 11.66 11.33
N MET A 618 -6.84 11.04 11.52
CA MET A 618 -8.14 11.64 11.23
C MET A 618 -8.99 11.66 12.49
N THR A 619 -9.74 12.74 12.70
CA THR A 619 -10.75 12.83 13.77
C THR A 619 -12.15 12.42 13.28
N TYR A 620 -12.95 11.83 14.17
CA TYR A 620 -14.36 11.54 13.92
C TYR A 620 -15.19 12.82 13.82
N TYR A 621 -15.96 12.97 12.74
CA TYR A 621 -17.05 13.95 12.67
C TYR A 621 -18.21 13.49 13.56
N VAL A 622 -18.66 14.33 14.48
CA VAL A 622 -19.77 14.02 15.40
C VAL A 622 -21.01 14.86 15.07
N HIS A 623 -20.85 16.18 14.97
CA HIS A 623 -21.91 17.13 14.60
C HIS A 623 -21.31 18.48 14.19
N ASP A 624 -22.16 19.42 13.77
CA ASP A 624 -21.83 20.83 13.54
C ASP A 624 -21.13 21.44 14.77
N PHE A 625 -20.00 22.12 14.55
CA PHE A 625 -19.21 22.77 15.59
C PHE A 625 -19.85 24.08 16.09
N GLY A 626 -20.94 24.56 15.48
CA GLY A 626 -21.67 25.76 15.89
C GLY A 626 -21.11 27.04 15.26
N THR A 627 -21.13 28.14 16.01
CA THR A 627 -20.67 29.46 15.53
C THR A 627 -19.63 30.06 16.48
N ALA A 628 -18.95 31.13 16.06
CA ALA A 628 -17.97 31.81 16.91
C ALA A 628 -18.58 32.34 18.23
N ASP A 629 -19.81 32.84 18.19
CA ASP A 629 -20.55 33.34 19.37
C ASP A 629 -21.14 32.20 20.21
N HIS A 630 -21.47 31.06 19.57
CA HIS A 630 -22.12 29.90 20.19
C HIS A 630 -21.43 28.59 19.73
N PRO A 631 -20.21 28.31 20.20
CA PRO A 631 -19.49 27.10 19.84
C PRO A 631 -20.11 25.87 20.51
N ASN A 632 -20.17 24.78 19.76
CA ASN A 632 -20.71 23.48 20.17
C ASN A 632 -19.66 22.40 19.84
N ILE A 633 -18.58 22.35 20.62
CA ILE A 633 -17.42 21.49 20.34
C ILE A 633 -17.61 20.14 21.05
N PRO A 634 -17.64 19.00 20.34
CA PRO A 634 -17.69 17.67 20.94
C PRO A 634 -16.31 17.29 21.53
N GLN A 635 -16.27 16.21 22.32
CA GLN A 635 -15.02 15.47 22.49
C GLN A 635 -14.62 14.91 21.13
N LEU A 636 -13.44 15.27 20.65
CA LEU A 636 -12.87 14.72 19.42
C LEU A 636 -12.02 13.51 19.76
N THR A 637 -12.12 12.48 18.93
CA THR A 637 -11.31 11.27 19.00
C THR A 637 -10.63 11.08 17.65
N GLU A 638 -9.35 10.72 17.63
CA GLU A 638 -8.59 10.39 16.43
C GLU A 638 -8.20 8.91 16.37
N ILE A 639 -7.86 8.45 15.16
CA ILE A 639 -7.17 7.19 14.89
C ILE A 639 -6.23 7.38 13.68
N ASN A 640 -5.13 6.64 13.67
CA ASN A 640 -4.02 6.80 12.73
C ASN A 640 -3.68 5.44 12.08
N TRP A 641 -3.15 5.44 10.86
CA TRP A 641 -2.53 4.26 10.27
C TRP A 641 -1.19 3.97 10.96
N MET A 642 -1.02 2.74 11.48
CA MET A 642 0.19 2.32 12.19
C MET A 642 1.25 1.77 11.21
N ASN A 643 1.74 2.62 10.32
CA ASN A 643 2.81 2.36 9.36
C ASN A 643 3.31 3.70 8.77
N THR A 644 4.16 3.66 7.73
CA THR A 644 4.64 4.86 7.04
C THR A 644 5.08 4.59 5.60
N TRP A 645 4.87 5.57 4.72
CA TRP A 645 5.44 5.63 3.36
C TRP A 645 6.98 5.76 3.29
N GLU A 646 7.71 5.45 4.36
CA GLU A 646 9.14 5.14 4.29
C GLU A 646 9.36 3.75 3.65
N ASP A 647 10.61 3.32 3.54
CA ASP A 647 11.04 2.20 2.68
C ASP A 647 10.49 0.80 3.02
N TYR A 648 9.71 0.65 4.11
CA TYR A 648 9.33 -0.66 4.66
C TYR A 648 7.83 -1.01 4.64
N CYS A 649 6.90 -0.09 4.37
CA CYS A 649 5.46 -0.41 4.44
C CYS A 649 5.04 -1.58 3.53
N ASN A 650 5.57 -1.63 2.30
CA ASN A 650 5.33 -2.73 1.35
C ASN A 650 6.12 -4.02 1.66
N LEU A 651 7.04 -4.00 2.64
CA LEU A 651 7.82 -5.16 3.06
C LEU A 651 7.13 -5.94 4.19
N VAL A 652 6.36 -5.27 5.06
CA VAL A 652 5.76 -5.83 6.28
C VAL A 652 5.22 -7.25 6.09
N ALA A 653 4.20 -7.42 5.25
CA ALA A 653 3.47 -8.68 5.15
C ALA A 653 4.30 -9.84 4.57
N ASP A 654 5.09 -9.56 3.53
CA ASP A 654 5.96 -10.55 2.88
C ASP A 654 7.07 -11.02 3.85
N THR A 655 7.74 -10.06 4.51
CA THR A 655 8.88 -10.35 5.39
C THR A 655 8.48 -11.16 6.61
N VAL A 656 7.30 -10.91 7.21
CA VAL A 656 6.83 -11.63 8.40
C VAL A 656 5.86 -12.80 8.08
N GLY A 657 5.54 -12.99 6.79
CA GLY A 657 4.78 -14.12 6.29
C GLY A 657 3.29 -14.09 6.64
N GLN A 658 2.66 -12.91 6.71
CA GLN A 658 1.25 -12.74 7.05
C GLN A 658 0.39 -12.36 5.81
N LYS A 659 -0.94 -12.39 5.97
CA LYS A 659 -1.92 -12.12 4.88
C LYS A 659 -2.67 -10.79 5.00
N PHE A 660 -2.23 -9.93 5.92
CA PHE A 660 -2.76 -8.60 6.13
C PHE A 660 -1.63 -7.57 6.23
N ASN A 661 -1.90 -6.32 5.86
CA ASN A 661 -1.00 -5.18 6.04
C ASN A 661 -1.83 -3.90 6.19
N GLY A 662 -2.30 -3.63 7.40
CA GLY A 662 -3.29 -2.59 7.63
C GLY A 662 -3.78 -2.64 9.06
N THR A 663 -2.94 -2.16 9.96
CA THR A 663 -3.23 -2.01 11.40
C THR A 663 -3.27 -0.53 11.73
N PHE A 664 -4.14 -0.16 12.67
CA PHE A 664 -4.32 1.22 13.12
C PHE A 664 -3.82 1.40 14.55
N ASN A 665 -3.42 2.62 14.92
CA ASN A 665 -3.03 2.94 16.30
C ASN A 665 -4.23 2.85 17.26
N LEU A 666 -3.97 3.06 18.55
CA LEU A 666 -5.04 3.27 19.53
C LEU A 666 -5.97 4.42 19.12
N ASN A 667 -7.22 4.36 19.55
CA ASN A 667 -8.13 5.50 19.46
C ASN A 667 -7.82 6.49 20.59
N LEU A 668 -7.61 7.77 20.24
CA LEU A 668 -7.10 8.80 21.17
C LEU A 668 -8.08 9.96 21.29
N ASP A 669 -8.58 10.21 22.50
CA ASP A 669 -9.32 11.43 22.84
C ASP A 669 -8.37 12.62 22.85
N LEU A 670 -8.72 13.64 22.06
CA LEU A 670 -7.93 14.86 21.90
C LEU A 670 -8.31 15.95 22.90
N GLY A 671 -7.30 16.69 23.34
CA GLY A 671 -7.45 17.87 24.19
C GLY A 671 -6.32 18.86 23.93
N LEU A 672 -6.34 20.01 24.59
CA LEU A 672 -5.36 21.08 24.36
C LEU A 672 -4.98 21.76 25.68
N VAL A 673 -3.69 21.76 26.00
CA VAL A 673 -3.13 22.27 27.26
C VAL A 673 -2.20 23.43 27.00
N LYS A 674 -2.45 24.55 27.67
CA LYS A 674 -1.58 25.74 27.61
C LYS A 674 -0.32 25.56 28.44
N SER A 675 0.83 25.85 27.83
CA SER A 675 2.16 25.78 28.44
C SER A 675 2.98 27.01 28.02
N GLY A 676 3.05 28.00 28.90
CA GLY A 676 3.58 29.33 28.56
C GLY A 676 2.77 29.99 27.45
N ASP A 677 3.45 30.44 26.39
CA ASP A 677 2.85 31.06 25.21
C ASP A 677 2.42 30.04 24.13
N ARG A 678 2.52 28.73 24.43
CA ARG A 678 2.18 27.62 23.52
C ARG A 678 0.94 26.86 24.00
N TYR A 679 0.24 26.22 23.07
CA TYR A 679 -0.77 25.19 23.32
C TYR A 679 -0.28 23.84 22.79
N LEU A 680 -0.29 22.82 23.65
CA LEU A 680 0.16 21.46 23.32
C LEU A 680 -1.07 20.55 23.23
N LEU A 681 -1.17 19.81 22.12
CA LEU A 681 -2.18 18.76 21.96
C LEU A 681 -1.95 17.68 23.02
N THR A 682 -3.02 17.19 23.64
CA THR A 682 -3.00 15.98 24.47
C THR A 682 -3.70 14.84 23.74
N GLN A 683 -3.06 13.69 23.64
CA GLN A 683 -3.56 12.49 22.97
C GLN A 683 -3.75 11.38 24.01
N THR A 684 -4.98 11.18 24.46
CA THR A 684 -5.30 10.27 25.57
C THR A 684 -6.00 9.01 25.07
N PRO A 685 -5.45 7.80 25.26
CA PRO A 685 -6.16 6.55 24.92
C PRO A 685 -7.58 6.52 25.50
N VAL A 686 -8.57 6.24 24.65
CA VAL A 686 -9.98 6.28 25.05
C VAL A 686 -10.26 5.36 26.25
N LYS A 687 -11.09 5.81 27.18
CA LYS A 687 -11.40 5.07 28.43
C LYS A 687 -11.97 3.67 28.22
N ALA A 688 -12.46 3.36 27.02
CA ALA A 688 -12.89 2.02 26.66
C ALA A 688 -11.77 0.97 26.88
N TYR A 689 -10.50 1.32 26.60
CA TYR A 689 -9.36 0.40 26.79
C TYR A 689 -9.21 -0.07 28.24
N GLU A 690 -9.60 0.73 29.23
CA GLU A 690 -9.55 0.33 30.65
C GLU A 690 -10.43 -0.90 30.95
N SER A 691 -11.47 -1.15 30.15
CA SER A 691 -12.35 -2.31 30.29
C SER A 691 -11.71 -3.63 29.86
N LEU A 692 -10.63 -3.56 29.07
CA LEU A 692 -9.85 -4.72 28.63
C LEU A 692 -8.81 -5.17 29.67
N ARG A 693 -8.50 -4.34 30.67
CA ARG A 693 -7.53 -4.66 31.73
C ARG A 693 -7.93 -5.92 32.47
N ASP A 694 -7.00 -6.87 32.55
CA ASP A 694 -7.14 -8.02 33.43
C ASP A 694 -6.68 -7.70 34.85
N THR A 695 -7.57 -7.04 35.60
CA THR A 695 -7.29 -6.57 36.97
C THR A 695 -7.03 -7.70 37.98
N GLU A 696 -7.41 -8.95 37.66
CA GLU A 696 -7.12 -10.13 38.49
C GLU A 696 -5.65 -10.56 38.41
N ASN A 697 -5.02 -10.40 37.23
CA ASN A 697 -3.62 -10.76 36.96
C ASN A 697 -2.67 -9.54 36.88
N ALA A 698 -3.17 -8.35 37.26
CA ALA A 698 -2.39 -7.12 37.28
C ALA A 698 -1.31 -7.12 38.37
N GLN A 699 -0.14 -6.59 38.05
CA GLN A 699 1.01 -6.50 38.96
C GLN A 699 1.22 -5.06 39.41
N TYR A 700 1.41 -4.85 40.71
CA TYR A 700 1.55 -3.52 41.32
C TYR A 700 2.82 -3.46 42.17
N PHE A 701 3.64 -2.44 41.91
CA PHE A 701 4.90 -2.18 42.58
C PHE A 701 4.90 -0.73 43.09
N GLU A 702 4.77 -0.53 44.40
CA GLU A 702 4.72 0.79 45.02
C GLU A 702 6.06 1.16 45.67
N ASN A 703 6.57 2.37 45.36
CA ASN A 703 7.78 2.96 45.94
C ASN A 703 9.00 2.01 45.93
N VAL A 704 9.12 1.18 44.89
CA VAL A 704 10.25 0.26 44.73
C VAL A 704 11.52 1.02 44.39
N THR A 705 12.67 0.54 44.84
CA THR A 705 13.97 1.05 44.36
C THR A 705 14.42 0.17 43.21
N VAL A 706 14.70 0.77 42.07
CA VAL A 706 15.23 0.10 40.87
C VAL A 706 16.62 0.63 40.55
N ALA A 707 17.56 -0.29 40.37
CA ALA A 707 18.94 -0.06 39.94
C ALA A 707 19.21 -0.82 38.62
N SER A 708 20.39 -0.67 38.03
CA SER A 708 20.73 -1.32 36.76
C SER A 708 20.74 -2.86 36.81
N ASP A 709 20.88 -3.44 38.00
CA ASP A 709 20.86 -4.88 38.28
C ASP A 709 19.51 -5.38 38.84
N ASN A 710 18.43 -4.59 38.72
CA ASN A 710 17.13 -4.98 39.26
C ASN A 710 16.51 -6.19 38.54
N GLU A 711 15.85 -7.06 39.31
CA GLU A 711 15.15 -8.24 38.82
C GLU A 711 13.61 -8.08 38.86
N LEU A 712 13.07 -6.85 38.92
CA LEU A 712 11.68 -6.61 39.33
C LEU A 712 10.63 -7.36 38.49
N LEU A 713 10.90 -7.53 37.19
CA LEU A 713 9.99 -8.14 36.21
C LEU A 713 10.53 -9.46 35.63
N LYS A 714 11.55 -10.10 36.24
CA LYS A 714 12.21 -11.29 35.66
C LYS A 714 11.26 -12.47 35.37
N ASP A 715 10.18 -12.56 36.16
CA ASP A 715 9.17 -13.63 36.07
C ASP A 715 7.94 -13.19 35.24
N PHE A 716 7.91 -11.96 34.73
CA PHE A 716 6.83 -11.45 33.88
C PHE A 716 6.81 -12.17 32.53
N LYS A 717 5.61 -12.53 32.08
CA LYS A 717 5.34 -13.08 30.74
C LYS A 717 4.04 -12.51 30.17
N GLY A 718 4.13 -11.84 29.03
CA GLY A 718 2.99 -11.36 28.25
C GLY A 718 3.40 -10.80 26.89
N ASP A 719 2.53 -10.93 25.91
CA ASP A 719 2.61 -10.29 24.58
C ASP A 719 1.63 -9.10 24.46
N THR A 720 0.61 -9.04 25.32
CA THR A 720 -0.45 -8.01 25.33
C THR A 720 -0.66 -7.40 26.71
N TYR A 721 -0.16 -6.19 26.94
CA TYR A 721 -0.22 -5.52 28.25
C TYR A 721 -0.10 -4.00 28.18
N GLU A 722 -0.57 -3.34 29.23
CA GLU A 722 -0.45 -1.92 29.50
C GLU A 722 0.48 -1.72 30.71
N VAL A 723 1.33 -0.71 30.69
CA VAL A 723 2.19 -0.29 31.81
C VAL A 723 1.87 1.15 32.18
N VAL A 724 1.52 1.41 33.44
CA VAL A 724 1.39 2.77 33.98
C VAL A 724 2.49 2.96 35.01
N SER A 725 3.38 3.92 34.80
CA SER A 725 4.56 4.10 35.65
C SER A 725 4.90 5.54 35.95
N HIS A 726 5.45 5.76 37.15
CA HIS A 726 5.91 7.04 37.66
C HIS A 726 7.29 6.84 38.31
N PHE A 727 8.32 7.39 37.70
CA PHE A 727 9.70 7.34 38.19
C PHE A 727 10.08 8.63 38.92
N VAL A 728 10.71 8.49 40.08
CA VAL A 728 11.38 9.57 40.82
C VAL A 728 12.88 9.27 40.80
N PRO A 729 13.64 9.87 39.86
CA PRO A 729 15.05 9.55 39.65
C PRO A 729 15.94 9.93 40.83
N GLY A 730 17.01 9.15 41.04
CA GLY A 730 18.09 9.53 41.95
C GLY A 730 18.96 10.63 41.36
N LYS A 731 19.75 11.28 42.22
CA LYS A 731 20.65 12.37 41.82
C LYS A 731 21.62 11.98 40.68
N ASP A 732 22.09 10.74 40.71
CA ASP A 732 23.09 10.23 39.78
C ASP A 732 22.46 9.31 38.70
N THR A 733 21.13 9.23 38.62
CA THR A 733 20.40 8.49 37.58
C THR A 733 20.53 9.21 36.23
N THR A 734 20.89 8.47 35.18
CA THR A 734 21.08 9.02 33.82
C THR A 734 20.00 8.60 32.84
N ALA A 735 19.37 7.43 33.02
CA ALA A 735 18.19 7.03 32.26
C ALA A 735 17.22 6.18 33.09
N VAL A 736 15.93 6.19 32.72
CA VAL A 736 14.89 5.29 33.24
C VAL A 736 13.97 4.84 32.10
N GLY A 737 13.32 3.68 32.25
CA GLY A 737 12.35 3.20 31.27
C GLY A 737 12.11 1.70 31.36
N PHE A 738 11.89 1.06 30.22
CA PHE A 738 11.61 -0.38 30.12
C PHE A 738 12.28 -1.02 28.90
N ASN A 739 12.74 -2.26 29.06
CA ASN A 739 12.88 -3.19 27.95
C ASN A 739 11.59 -4.01 27.88
N LEU A 740 10.96 -4.01 26.71
CA LEU A 740 9.67 -4.62 26.41
C LEU A 740 9.86 -5.74 25.39
N ARG A 741 9.02 -6.77 25.44
CA ARG A 741 9.08 -7.94 24.55
C ARG A 741 10.49 -8.54 24.54
N VAL A 742 10.94 -8.93 25.74
CA VAL A 742 12.30 -9.43 26.00
C VAL A 742 12.34 -10.95 25.86
N GLY A 743 13.31 -11.47 25.12
CA GLY A 743 13.57 -12.91 24.94
C GLY A 743 14.33 -13.19 23.65
N ASP A 744 14.94 -14.37 23.50
CA ASP A 744 15.74 -14.74 22.32
C ASP A 744 16.84 -13.74 21.92
N GLY A 745 17.37 -12.98 22.90
CA GLY A 745 18.37 -11.92 22.67
C GLY A 745 17.78 -10.61 22.11
N GLN A 746 16.45 -10.50 22.06
CA GLN A 746 15.70 -9.37 21.51
C GLN A 746 15.06 -8.54 22.64
N ALA A 747 14.85 -7.25 22.36
CA ALA A 747 14.10 -6.32 23.19
C ALA A 747 13.73 -5.05 22.39
N THR A 748 12.62 -4.42 22.76
CA THR A 748 12.28 -3.04 22.37
C THR A 748 12.48 -2.15 23.58
N LYS A 749 13.27 -1.07 23.48
CA LYS A 749 13.54 -0.19 24.63
C LYS A 749 12.70 1.08 24.53
N VAL A 750 11.94 1.37 25.58
CA VAL A 750 11.34 2.71 25.77
C VAL A 750 12.13 3.38 26.89
N ILE A 751 12.86 4.44 26.57
CA ILE A 751 13.87 5.03 27.45
C ILE A 751 13.73 6.55 27.51
N TYR A 752 13.73 7.09 28.73
CA TYR A 752 13.90 8.51 29.00
C TYR A 752 15.36 8.75 29.44
N ASP A 753 16.11 9.50 28.64
CA ASP A 753 17.47 9.96 28.94
C ASP A 753 17.40 11.28 29.71
N LEU A 754 17.83 11.28 30.98
CA LEU A 754 17.82 12.44 31.86
C LEU A 754 18.93 13.45 31.55
N THR A 755 20.00 13.02 30.86
CA THR A 755 21.11 13.89 30.49
C THR A 755 20.77 14.72 29.25
N LYS A 756 19.92 14.18 28.37
CA LYS A 756 19.45 14.84 27.14
C LYS A 756 18.03 15.38 27.23
N GLU A 757 17.24 14.99 28.24
CA GLU A 757 15.78 15.21 28.32
C GLU A 757 15.05 14.69 27.07
N THR A 758 15.35 13.44 26.70
CA THR A 758 14.81 12.79 25.49
C THR A 758 14.05 11.50 25.85
N LEU A 759 12.81 11.38 25.40
CA LEU A 759 12.09 10.10 25.34
C LEU A 759 12.34 9.43 23.99
N SER A 760 12.65 8.13 23.99
CA SER A 760 12.93 7.36 22.76
C SER A 760 12.28 5.98 22.76
N ILE A 761 11.95 5.48 21.57
CA ILE A 761 11.70 4.07 21.27
C ILE A 761 12.87 3.55 20.43
N ASP A 762 13.65 2.61 20.97
CA ASP A 762 14.69 1.86 20.26
C ASP A 762 14.15 0.46 19.93
N ARG A 763 13.87 0.24 18.65
CA ARG A 763 13.45 -1.06 18.10
C ARG A 763 14.52 -1.75 17.26
N SER A 764 15.77 -1.30 17.30
CA SER A 764 16.88 -1.89 16.53
C SER A 764 17.14 -3.37 16.86
N GLN A 765 16.67 -3.84 18.01
CA GLN A 765 16.76 -5.23 18.46
C GLN A 765 15.38 -5.86 18.73
N SER A 766 14.30 -5.32 18.15
CA SER A 766 12.92 -5.75 18.41
C SER A 766 12.48 -7.01 17.65
N GLY A 767 13.43 -7.84 17.19
CA GLY A 767 13.18 -9.02 16.36
C GLY A 767 13.41 -8.80 14.88
N THR A 768 12.39 -9.06 14.05
CA THR A 768 12.50 -8.96 12.60
C THR A 768 12.58 -7.49 12.18
N ILE A 769 13.73 -7.11 11.62
CA ILE A 769 13.98 -5.77 11.10
C ILE A 769 13.66 -5.76 9.60
N LEU A 770 12.79 -4.84 9.17
CA LEU A 770 12.35 -4.76 7.77
C LEU A 770 13.35 -4.01 6.87
N SER A 771 14.01 -2.98 7.41
CA SER A 771 14.97 -2.13 6.70
C SER A 771 15.84 -1.33 7.69
N ASP A 772 16.85 -0.63 7.17
CA ASP A 772 17.64 0.33 7.96
C ASP A 772 16.80 1.52 8.45
N ALA A 773 15.75 1.94 7.73
CA ALA A 773 14.84 2.96 8.23
C ALA A 773 13.93 2.43 9.35
N PHE A 774 13.50 1.17 9.25
CA PHE A 774 12.79 0.50 10.33
C PHE A 774 13.64 0.46 11.62
N ALA A 775 14.92 0.09 11.52
CA ALA A 775 15.81 -0.03 12.69
C ALA A 775 16.10 1.30 13.44
N LYS A 776 15.79 2.47 12.88
CA LYS A 776 16.12 3.77 13.48
C LYS A 776 15.37 4.00 14.80
N VAL A 777 16.12 4.44 15.82
CA VAL A 777 15.56 4.96 17.07
C VAL A 777 14.67 6.17 16.76
N ASN A 778 13.45 6.19 17.31
CA ASN A 778 12.52 7.31 17.19
C ASN A 778 12.47 8.04 18.53
N SER A 779 12.50 9.37 18.55
CA SER A 779 12.67 10.13 19.79
C SER A 779 12.17 11.57 19.72
N GLN A 780 11.86 12.14 20.88
CA GLN A 780 11.47 13.54 21.07
C GLN A 780 12.05 14.11 22.36
N GLN A 781 12.31 15.42 22.37
CA GLN A 781 12.66 16.18 23.58
C GLN A 781 11.43 16.32 24.48
N VAL A 782 11.53 15.87 25.73
CA VAL A 782 10.44 15.83 26.71
C VAL A 782 10.96 16.37 28.03
N THR A 783 10.33 17.41 28.58
CA THR A 783 10.70 17.94 29.90
C THR A 783 10.15 17.04 31.02
N ARG A 784 10.90 16.93 32.13
CA ARG A 784 10.44 16.30 33.38
C ARG A 784 9.19 16.98 33.94
N ASN A 785 8.51 16.31 34.86
CA ASN A 785 7.46 16.92 35.69
C ASN A 785 8.04 17.99 36.63
N GLU A 786 7.16 18.83 37.21
CA GLU A 786 7.58 19.96 38.07
C GLU A 786 8.33 19.52 39.33
N ASP A 787 8.07 18.30 39.82
CA ASP A 787 8.77 17.65 40.94
C ASP A 787 10.04 16.88 40.51
N GLY A 788 10.38 16.90 39.22
CA GLY A 788 11.49 16.16 38.62
C GLY A 788 11.19 14.71 38.26
N SER A 789 9.95 14.23 38.46
CA SER A 789 9.52 12.89 38.08
C SER A 789 9.33 12.71 36.57
N ILE A 790 9.17 11.45 36.14
CA ILE A 790 8.90 11.05 34.76
C ILE A 790 7.76 10.03 34.78
N ASP A 791 6.65 10.36 34.12
CA ASP A 791 5.54 9.42 33.89
C ASP A 791 5.68 8.78 32.51
N LEU A 792 5.55 7.45 32.44
CA LEU A 792 5.43 6.70 31.18
C LEU A 792 4.19 5.80 31.25
N HIS A 793 3.31 5.96 30.28
CA HIS A 793 2.12 5.14 30.07
C HIS A 793 2.29 4.39 28.74
N LEU A 794 2.41 3.08 28.79
CA LEU A 794 2.78 2.23 27.65
C LEU A 794 1.65 1.25 27.32
N TYR A 795 1.45 1.02 26.03
CA TYR A 795 0.65 -0.08 25.51
C TYR A 795 1.55 -0.95 24.64
N VAL A 796 1.59 -2.24 24.95
CA VAL A 796 2.36 -3.26 24.23
C VAL A 796 1.41 -4.32 23.72
N ASP A 797 1.44 -4.54 22.41
CA ASP A 797 0.66 -5.58 21.74
C ASP A 797 1.61 -6.52 20.98
N ARG A 798 1.08 -7.51 20.27
CA ARG A 798 1.87 -8.54 19.58
C ARG A 798 2.91 -7.98 18.61
N ALA A 799 2.59 -6.87 17.95
CA ALA A 799 3.42 -6.22 16.95
C ALA A 799 3.49 -4.69 17.06
N SER A 800 3.16 -4.10 18.21
CA SER A 800 3.33 -2.65 18.45
C SER A 800 3.70 -2.27 19.87
N VAL A 801 4.30 -1.08 19.99
CA VAL A 801 4.51 -0.35 21.24
C VAL A 801 4.04 1.09 21.04
N GLU A 802 3.15 1.57 21.90
CA GLU A 802 2.75 2.97 21.98
C GLU A 802 3.09 3.52 23.38
N VAL A 803 3.62 4.74 23.44
CA VAL A 803 3.98 5.45 24.69
C VAL A 803 3.35 6.83 24.74
N PHE A 804 2.77 7.15 25.89
CA PHE A 804 2.26 8.46 26.27
C PHE A 804 3.02 8.96 27.50
N ALA A 805 3.40 10.23 27.49
CA ALA A 805 4.17 10.85 28.56
C ALA A 805 3.73 12.29 28.82
N LYS A 806 4.20 12.86 29.94
CA LYS A 806 4.05 14.29 30.27
C LYS A 806 2.59 14.76 30.28
N GLY A 807 1.69 13.98 30.89
CA GLY A 807 0.25 14.28 30.88
C GLY A 807 -0.38 14.18 29.48
N ASN A 808 0.09 13.21 28.69
CA ASN A 808 -0.35 12.89 27.34
C ASN A 808 -0.07 13.97 26.27
N THR A 809 0.80 14.96 26.55
CA THR A 809 1.25 15.93 25.52
C THR A 809 2.39 15.42 24.63
N VAL A 810 2.80 14.16 24.80
CA VAL A 810 3.82 13.49 24.01
C VAL A 810 3.35 12.06 23.75
N ALA A 811 3.27 11.68 22.47
CA ALA A 811 2.90 10.36 22.01
C ALA A 811 3.98 9.79 21.06
N GLY A 812 4.23 8.49 21.14
CA GLY A 812 5.16 7.75 20.28
C GLY A 812 4.61 6.38 19.94
N ALA A 813 4.48 6.03 18.66
CA ALA A 813 4.00 4.72 18.23
C ALA A 813 4.95 4.04 17.22
N ASN A 814 5.26 2.77 17.48
CA ASN A 814 6.07 1.96 16.58
C ASN A 814 5.57 0.52 16.43
N GLN A 815 5.62 0.01 15.20
CA GLN A 815 5.53 -1.42 14.93
C GLN A 815 6.80 -2.15 15.39
N ILE A 816 6.66 -3.38 15.84
CA ILE A 816 7.75 -4.29 16.20
C ILE A 816 7.40 -5.71 15.73
N PHE A 817 8.39 -6.54 15.42
CA PHE A 817 8.17 -7.94 14.98
C PHE A 817 9.01 -8.93 15.80
N PRO A 818 8.79 -8.99 17.13
CA PRO A 818 9.60 -9.79 18.06
C PRO A 818 9.37 -11.29 17.89
N SER A 819 10.34 -12.09 18.32
CA SER A 819 10.14 -13.53 18.49
C SER A 819 8.87 -13.79 19.30
N PRO A 820 8.01 -14.74 18.88
CA PRO A 820 6.89 -15.23 19.67
C PRO A 820 7.25 -15.62 21.12
N ARG A 821 8.51 -15.98 21.39
CA ARG A 821 9.00 -16.31 22.75
C ARG A 821 9.47 -15.09 23.55
N ALA A 822 9.58 -13.92 22.92
CA ALA A 822 9.98 -12.67 23.55
C ALA A 822 8.79 -12.03 24.29
N VAL A 823 8.41 -12.65 25.40
CA VAL A 823 7.27 -12.29 26.25
C VAL A 823 7.69 -11.65 27.58
N GLY A 824 8.99 -11.49 27.84
CA GLY A 824 9.49 -10.86 29.05
C GLY A 824 9.43 -9.33 29.01
N ALA A 825 9.72 -8.71 30.16
CA ALA A 825 9.96 -7.28 30.29
C ALA A 825 11.01 -7.03 31.41
N SER A 826 11.67 -5.88 31.40
CA SER A 826 12.51 -5.43 32.53
C SER A 826 12.49 -3.92 32.69
N VAL A 827 12.65 -3.44 33.93
CA VAL A 827 12.79 -2.00 34.20
C VAL A 827 14.21 -1.57 33.87
N LEU A 828 14.36 -0.61 32.96
CA LEU A 828 15.64 -0.04 32.57
C LEU A 828 15.98 1.11 33.53
N VAL A 829 17.19 1.07 34.11
CA VAL A 829 17.78 2.18 34.87
C VAL A 829 19.27 2.25 34.55
N GLU A 830 19.76 3.44 34.20
CA GLU A 830 21.18 3.69 33.98
C GLU A 830 21.72 4.72 34.98
N GLY A 831 22.98 4.56 35.39
CA GLY A 831 23.60 5.38 36.43
C GLY A 831 23.14 4.98 37.84
N GLY A 832 22.80 5.97 38.66
CA GLY A 832 22.28 5.77 40.03
C GLY A 832 20.84 5.24 40.06
N PRO A 833 20.41 4.66 41.21
CA PRO A 833 19.09 4.05 41.34
C PRO A 833 17.95 5.09 41.37
N ALA A 834 16.79 4.70 40.86
CA ALA A 834 15.56 5.49 40.91
C ALA A 834 14.53 4.86 41.87
N LYS A 835 13.56 5.66 42.31
CA LYS A 835 12.30 5.18 42.89
C LYS A 835 11.25 5.06 41.79
N ALA A 836 10.35 4.07 41.89
CA ALA A 836 9.26 3.91 40.93
C ALA A 836 7.96 3.44 41.60
N ASN A 837 6.84 3.90 41.05
CA ASN A 837 5.55 3.22 41.12
C ASN A 837 5.27 2.62 39.73
N ILE A 838 4.91 1.35 39.66
CA ILE A 838 4.63 0.66 38.38
C ILE A 838 3.39 -0.22 38.56
N ALA A 839 2.42 -0.08 37.66
CA ALA A 839 1.31 -1.01 37.49
C ALA A 839 1.41 -1.63 36.09
N ILE A 840 1.25 -2.95 35.98
CA ILE A 840 1.19 -3.68 34.70
C ILE A 840 -0.13 -4.43 34.65
N TYR A 841 -0.92 -4.17 33.61
CA TYR A 841 -2.20 -4.84 33.36
C TYR A 841 -2.07 -5.69 32.09
N PRO A 842 -2.24 -7.03 32.14
CA PRO A 842 -2.51 -7.79 30.93
C PRO A 842 -3.76 -7.25 30.25
N ILE A 843 -3.76 -7.14 28.91
CA ILE A 843 -4.88 -6.60 28.14
C ILE A 843 -5.57 -7.71 27.36
N LYS A 844 -6.90 -7.78 27.49
CA LYS A 844 -7.76 -8.74 26.79
C LYS A 844 -7.95 -8.36 25.32
N SER A 845 -8.14 -9.37 24.48
CA SER A 845 -8.39 -9.19 23.04
C SER A 845 -9.76 -8.53 22.79
N THR A 846 -9.84 -7.65 21.80
CA THR A 846 -11.09 -7.08 21.28
C THR A 846 -11.72 -7.94 20.18
N TRP A 847 -11.01 -8.97 19.69
CA TRP A 847 -11.49 -9.87 18.66
C TRP A 847 -12.47 -10.90 19.24
N THR A 848 -13.75 -10.52 19.38
CA THR A 848 -14.78 -11.40 19.98
C THR A 848 -15.24 -12.55 19.07
N ASP A 849 -14.92 -12.51 17.77
CA ASP A 849 -15.14 -13.60 16.81
C ASP A 849 -13.92 -14.54 16.68
N LYS A 850 -12.77 -14.18 17.26
CA LYS A 850 -11.59 -15.04 17.37
C LYS A 850 -11.94 -16.35 18.04
N LYS A 851 -11.57 -17.47 17.41
CA LYS A 851 -11.73 -18.78 18.02
C LYS A 851 -10.57 -19.11 18.94
N GLU A 852 -10.91 -19.57 20.14
CA GLU A 852 -9.95 -20.23 21.01
C GLU A 852 -9.50 -21.56 20.40
N VAL A 853 -8.18 -21.76 20.36
CA VAL A 853 -7.53 -22.94 19.80
C VAL A 853 -6.70 -23.62 20.89
N THR A 854 -6.47 -24.91 20.75
CA THR A 854 -5.65 -25.70 21.71
C THR A 854 -4.47 -26.38 21.01
N LYS A 855 -4.10 -25.87 19.83
CA LYS A 855 -3.13 -26.40 18.88
C LYS A 855 -2.65 -25.31 17.95
N ALA A 856 -1.44 -25.46 17.43
CA ALA A 856 -0.96 -24.65 16.30
C ALA A 856 -1.89 -24.76 15.07
N VAL A 857 -2.22 -23.62 14.47
CA VAL A 857 -3.08 -23.47 13.28
C VAL A 857 -2.35 -22.91 12.05
N ALA A 858 -1.20 -22.26 12.24
CA ALA A 858 -0.35 -21.80 11.13
C ALA A 858 1.15 -21.98 11.47
N MET A 859 1.99 -21.98 10.43
CA MET A 859 3.46 -21.99 10.54
C MET A 859 4.06 -20.85 9.73
N ASN A 860 4.78 -19.97 10.41
CA ASN A 860 5.37 -18.75 9.85
C ASN A 860 6.90 -18.84 9.82
N THR A 861 7.51 -18.09 8.91
CA THR A 861 8.97 -17.91 8.83
C THR A 861 9.29 -16.63 8.08
N THR A 862 10.40 -15.99 8.45
CA THR A 862 11.00 -14.85 7.75
C THR A 862 12.07 -15.29 6.74
N VAL A 863 12.38 -16.60 6.68
CA VAL A 863 13.39 -17.17 5.79
C VAL A 863 12.75 -17.54 4.46
N ALA A 864 13.38 -17.12 3.35
CA ALA A 864 12.94 -17.44 1.99
C ALA A 864 12.83 -18.96 1.77
N GLY A 865 11.78 -19.39 1.06
CA GLY A 865 11.50 -20.81 0.79
C GLY A 865 12.42 -21.45 -0.25
N ASP A 866 13.11 -20.65 -1.04
CA ASP A 866 14.16 -21.06 -1.98
C ASP A 866 15.43 -20.29 -1.62
N LEU A 867 16.56 -20.99 -1.50
CA LEU A 867 17.83 -20.49 -0.99
C LEU A 867 19.00 -21.00 -1.85
N THR A 868 20.01 -20.15 -2.05
CA THR A 868 21.31 -20.54 -2.63
C THR A 868 22.40 -20.30 -1.58
N LEU A 869 23.30 -21.26 -1.42
CA LEU A 869 24.45 -21.21 -0.50
C LEU A 869 25.70 -21.74 -1.20
N GLU A 870 26.86 -21.14 -0.95
CA GLU A 870 28.13 -21.73 -1.41
C GLU A 870 28.64 -22.76 -0.40
N VAL A 871 29.38 -23.78 -0.87
CA VAL A 871 30.11 -24.72 0.00
C VAL A 871 30.94 -23.97 1.05
N GLY A 872 30.76 -24.33 2.31
CA GLY A 872 31.39 -23.69 3.47
C GLY A 872 30.55 -22.61 4.15
N GLN A 873 29.54 -22.05 3.48
CA GLN A 873 28.62 -21.08 4.10
C GLN A 873 27.68 -21.75 5.12
N SER A 874 27.23 -20.97 6.10
CA SER A 874 26.23 -21.38 7.09
C SER A 874 24.95 -20.55 6.96
N LYS A 875 23.80 -21.16 7.27
CA LYS A 875 22.49 -20.51 7.27
C LYS A 875 21.63 -21.02 8.41
N ASP A 876 20.88 -20.12 9.01
CA ASP A 876 19.83 -20.46 9.97
C ASP A 876 18.48 -20.53 9.27
N LEU A 877 17.77 -21.65 9.45
CA LEU A 877 16.36 -21.79 9.15
C LEU A 877 15.58 -21.69 10.46
N GLN A 878 14.54 -20.86 10.48
CA GLN A 878 13.74 -20.59 11.66
C GLN A 878 12.26 -20.66 11.28
N VAL A 879 11.46 -21.39 12.05
CA VAL A 879 10.00 -21.35 11.93
C VAL A 879 9.37 -20.99 13.28
N TYR A 880 8.10 -20.57 13.27
CA TYR A 880 7.29 -20.35 14.46
C TYR A 880 5.87 -20.85 14.20
N LEU A 881 5.19 -21.32 15.25
CA LEU A 881 3.83 -21.83 15.19
C LEU A 881 2.86 -20.82 15.81
N ALA A 882 1.73 -20.59 15.13
CA ALA A 882 0.70 -19.65 15.58
C ALA A 882 -0.51 -20.39 16.16
N PRO A 883 -1.12 -19.91 17.27
CA PRO A 883 -0.69 -18.78 18.07
C PRO A 883 0.55 -19.11 18.93
N ALA A 884 1.25 -18.05 19.36
CA ALA A 884 2.49 -18.13 20.14
C ALA A 884 2.35 -18.84 21.52
N SER A 885 1.12 -18.99 22.00
CA SER A 885 0.78 -19.65 23.27
C SER A 885 0.87 -21.18 23.21
N GLU A 886 0.74 -21.77 22.02
CA GLU A 886 0.71 -23.22 21.83
C GLU A 886 2.11 -23.80 21.65
N GLU A 887 2.21 -25.13 21.75
CA GLU A 887 3.48 -25.85 21.62
C GLU A 887 4.22 -25.50 20.32
N GLN A 888 5.47 -25.06 20.46
CA GLN A 888 6.32 -24.59 19.35
C GLN A 888 7.17 -25.71 18.72
N ASP A 889 6.99 -26.96 19.18
CA ASP A 889 7.78 -28.11 18.77
C ASP A 889 7.60 -28.45 17.28
N VAL A 890 8.74 -28.57 16.59
CA VAL A 890 8.82 -28.99 15.19
C VAL A 890 9.84 -30.11 15.02
N THR A 891 9.64 -30.93 14.01
CA THR A 891 10.62 -31.90 13.51
C THR A 891 11.20 -31.41 12.20
N TRP A 892 12.51 -31.56 12.04
CA TRP A 892 13.22 -31.23 10.82
C TRP A 892 13.54 -32.49 10.02
N THR A 893 13.33 -32.43 8.70
CA THR A 893 13.75 -33.47 7.77
C THR A 893 14.64 -32.85 6.71
N VAL A 894 15.84 -33.41 6.54
CA VAL A 894 16.83 -33.00 5.54
C VAL A 894 16.90 -34.10 4.47
N SER A 895 16.57 -33.78 3.21
CA SER A 895 16.42 -34.79 2.15
C SER A 895 17.73 -35.48 1.76
N ASP A 896 18.85 -34.77 1.85
CA ASP A 896 20.20 -35.32 1.68
C ASP A 896 21.15 -34.75 2.75
N PRO A 897 21.28 -35.44 3.90
CA PRO A 897 22.21 -35.05 4.96
C PRO A 897 23.70 -35.15 4.59
N SER A 898 24.07 -35.67 3.41
CA SER A 898 25.48 -35.71 3.00
C SER A 898 25.98 -34.36 2.49
N LEU A 899 25.08 -33.49 2.03
CA LEU A 899 25.43 -32.17 1.47
C LEU A 899 25.66 -31.10 2.54
N VAL A 900 25.23 -31.33 3.78
CA VAL A 900 25.22 -30.35 4.88
C VAL A 900 25.63 -31.00 6.21
N SER A 901 26.25 -30.23 7.11
CA SER A 901 26.17 -30.50 8.56
C SER A 901 25.16 -29.55 9.18
N TYR A 902 24.44 -30.00 10.21
CA TYR A 902 23.43 -29.16 10.86
C TYR A 902 23.26 -29.50 12.34
N THR A 903 22.74 -28.53 13.09
CA THR A 903 22.32 -28.68 14.49
C THR A 903 20.93 -28.08 14.67
N GLU A 904 20.06 -28.86 15.32
CA GLU A 904 18.70 -28.46 15.68
C GLU A 904 18.69 -27.87 17.09
N HIS A 905 17.96 -26.78 17.29
CA HIS A 905 17.70 -26.18 18.60
C HIS A 905 16.32 -25.54 18.59
N ASP A 906 15.39 -26.10 19.35
CA ASP A 906 13.97 -25.72 19.31
C ASP A 906 13.42 -25.71 17.86
N ASN A 907 12.77 -24.62 17.48
CA ASN A 907 12.22 -24.34 16.16
C ASN A 907 13.22 -23.74 15.15
N LYS A 908 14.52 -23.98 15.38
CA LYS A 908 15.64 -23.53 14.54
C LYS A 908 16.49 -24.71 14.06
N LEU A 909 16.87 -24.71 12.78
CA LEU A 909 17.90 -25.59 12.22
C LEU A 909 19.04 -24.73 11.67
N SER A 910 20.22 -24.86 12.28
CA SER A 910 21.43 -24.15 11.87
C SER A 910 22.25 -25.09 10.99
N LEU A 911 22.42 -24.78 9.70
CA LEU A 911 23.10 -25.64 8.73
C LEU A 911 24.39 -25.00 8.20
N LYS A 912 25.30 -25.86 7.73
CA LYS A 912 26.52 -25.50 7.01
C LYS A 912 26.64 -26.36 5.75
N ALA A 913 26.80 -25.72 4.60
CA ALA A 913 27.02 -26.38 3.32
C ALA A 913 28.38 -27.09 3.29
N LEU A 914 28.40 -28.37 2.89
CA LEU A 914 29.61 -29.19 2.79
C LEU A 914 29.94 -29.56 1.34
N HIS A 915 28.93 -29.91 0.55
CA HIS A 915 29.10 -30.41 -0.80
C HIS A 915 28.05 -29.82 -1.75
N LYS A 916 28.46 -29.56 -3.01
CA LYS A 916 27.59 -29.09 -4.08
C LYS A 916 26.44 -30.07 -4.32
N GLY A 917 25.23 -29.55 -4.53
CA GLY A 917 24.03 -30.33 -4.83
C GLY A 917 22.76 -29.56 -4.50
N HIS A 918 21.62 -30.26 -4.51
CA HIS A 918 20.34 -29.70 -4.09
C HIS A 918 19.75 -30.55 -2.97
N LEU A 919 19.27 -29.89 -1.92
CA LEU A 919 18.49 -30.53 -0.87
C LEU A 919 17.19 -29.78 -0.59
N THR A 920 16.29 -30.48 0.07
CA THR A 920 15.07 -29.93 0.64
C THR A 920 15.10 -30.13 2.15
N VAL A 921 14.87 -29.06 2.91
CA VAL A 921 14.69 -29.10 4.36
C VAL A 921 13.23 -28.81 4.66
N THR A 922 12.55 -29.66 5.41
CA THR A 922 11.14 -29.47 5.81
C THR A 922 11.04 -29.45 7.32
N ALA A 923 10.47 -28.36 7.87
CA ALA A 923 9.98 -28.30 9.24
C ALA A 923 8.52 -28.77 9.27
N THR A 924 8.15 -29.61 10.25
CA THR A 924 6.76 -30.09 10.45
C THR A 924 6.40 -29.96 11.92
N SER A 925 5.23 -29.37 12.24
CA SER A 925 4.74 -29.29 13.63
C SER A 925 4.55 -30.68 14.23
N VAL A 926 5.03 -30.89 15.46
CA VAL A 926 4.84 -32.15 16.20
C VAL A 926 3.37 -32.37 16.54
N GLU A 927 2.68 -31.32 16.98
CA GLU A 927 1.30 -31.44 17.47
C GLU A 927 0.24 -31.42 16.35
N ASN A 928 0.52 -30.69 15.27
CA ASN A 928 -0.32 -30.62 14.08
C ASN A 928 0.48 -30.90 12.79
N PRO A 929 0.75 -32.18 12.45
CA PRO A 929 1.57 -32.56 11.29
C PRO A 929 1.03 -32.15 9.91
N SER A 930 -0.16 -31.52 9.83
CA SER A 930 -0.61 -30.87 8.60
C SER A 930 0.11 -29.55 8.31
N LEU A 931 0.69 -28.92 9.35
CA LEU A 931 1.48 -27.71 9.25
C LEU A 931 2.94 -28.07 8.98
N SER A 932 3.41 -27.72 7.79
CA SER A 932 4.82 -27.86 7.39
C SER A 932 5.29 -26.68 6.55
N LYS A 933 6.59 -26.40 6.63
CA LYS A 933 7.27 -25.40 5.80
C LYS A 933 8.50 -26.05 5.17
N THR A 934 8.63 -25.86 3.87
CA THR A 934 9.72 -26.41 3.07
C THR A 934 10.65 -25.30 2.60
N PHE A 935 11.95 -25.56 2.70
CA PHE A 935 13.06 -24.76 2.22
C PHE A 935 13.83 -25.58 1.17
N LYS A 936 13.89 -25.13 -0.08
CA LYS A 936 14.75 -25.73 -1.10
C LYS A 936 16.09 -25.02 -1.08
N ILE A 937 17.19 -25.77 -1.01
CA ILE A 937 18.54 -25.23 -0.91
C ILE A 937 19.36 -25.74 -2.09
N ALA A 938 19.78 -24.84 -2.96
CA ALA A 938 20.85 -25.08 -3.92
C ALA A 938 22.19 -24.80 -3.24
N ILE A 939 23.08 -25.79 -3.19
CA ILE A 939 24.45 -25.61 -2.74
C ILE A 939 25.35 -25.58 -3.97
N THR A 940 25.96 -24.42 -4.21
CA THR A 940 26.94 -24.23 -5.29
C THR A 940 28.37 -24.36 -4.77
N LEU A 941 29.32 -24.56 -5.68
CA LEU A 941 30.76 -24.55 -5.36
C LEU A 941 31.41 -23.34 -6.02
N ASN A 942 32.26 -22.59 -5.32
CA ASN A 942 32.97 -21.45 -5.89
C ASN A 942 34.40 -21.84 -6.29
N ASN A 943 34.57 -22.25 -7.55
CA ASN A 943 35.85 -22.50 -8.21
C ASN A 943 36.10 -21.48 -9.35
N PHE A 944 35.44 -20.31 -9.32
CA PHE A 944 35.49 -19.34 -10.41
C PHE A 944 36.93 -18.86 -10.66
N ALA A 945 37.42 -19.11 -11.87
CA ALA A 945 38.81 -18.83 -12.24
C ALA A 945 39.02 -17.33 -12.42
N THR A 946 39.62 -16.67 -11.42
CA THR A 946 39.92 -15.24 -11.42
C THR A 946 41.15 -14.90 -10.59
N ASN A 947 41.80 -13.77 -10.90
CA ASN A 947 42.82 -13.15 -10.04
C ASN A 947 42.33 -11.86 -9.34
N LEU A 948 41.06 -11.49 -9.53
CA LEU A 948 40.46 -10.30 -8.94
C LEU A 948 40.01 -10.57 -7.50
N LYS A 949 40.31 -9.65 -6.60
CA LYS A 949 39.86 -9.68 -5.20
C LYS A 949 38.55 -8.93 -5.01
N GLY A 950 37.75 -9.41 -4.07
CA GLY A 950 36.51 -8.74 -3.67
C GLY A 950 35.46 -8.64 -4.79
N LEU A 951 35.47 -9.58 -5.75
CA LEU A 951 34.37 -9.73 -6.70
C LEU A 951 33.09 -10.11 -5.97
N LYS A 952 32.01 -9.34 -6.18
CA LYS A 952 30.69 -9.60 -5.61
C LYS A 952 29.58 -8.99 -6.47
N ALA A 953 28.36 -9.45 -6.26
CA ALA A 953 27.17 -8.78 -6.77
C ALA A 953 27.05 -7.39 -6.13
N VAL A 954 26.73 -6.39 -6.96
CA VAL A 954 26.32 -5.04 -6.54
C VAL A 954 24.81 -4.89 -6.75
N THR A 955 24.30 -5.40 -7.88
CA THR A 955 22.88 -5.62 -8.18
C THR A 955 22.72 -6.94 -8.92
N GLY A 956 21.53 -7.55 -8.87
CA GLY A 956 21.24 -8.83 -9.53
C GLY A 956 21.44 -10.06 -8.67
N ASN A 957 20.98 -11.20 -9.19
CA ASN A 957 21.00 -12.49 -8.50
C ASN A 957 22.20 -13.35 -8.92
N TRP A 958 23.36 -12.72 -9.08
CA TRP A 958 24.60 -13.39 -9.48
C TRP A 958 24.95 -14.53 -8.53
N TYR A 959 25.26 -15.69 -9.09
CA TYR A 959 25.81 -16.80 -8.33
C TYR A 959 26.93 -17.49 -9.10
N ILE A 960 27.91 -17.99 -8.37
CA ILE A 960 28.95 -18.86 -8.93
C ILE A 960 28.52 -20.31 -8.69
N ASP A 961 28.63 -21.14 -9.72
CA ASP A 961 28.58 -22.58 -9.58
C ASP A 961 29.67 -23.29 -10.40
N ASP A 962 30.50 -24.03 -9.68
CA ASP A 962 31.81 -24.52 -10.10
C ASP A 962 32.72 -23.39 -10.63
N ASP A 963 33.20 -23.49 -11.86
CA ASP A 963 34.10 -22.53 -12.52
C ASP A 963 33.36 -21.36 -13.21
N THR A 964 32.03 -21.28 -13.06
CA THR A 964 31.15 -20.44 -13.88
C THR A 964 30.36 -19.45 -13.03
N LEU A 965 30.32 -18.18 -13.45
CA LEU A 965 29.49 -17.12 -12.90
C LEU A 965 28.22 -16.98 -13.75
N TYR A 966 27.05 -16.97 -13.13
CA TYR A 966 25.74 -16.90 -13.77
C TYR A 966 24.96 -15.66 -13.35
N ASP A 967 24.17 -15.10 -14.25
CA ASP A 967 23.08 -14.16 -13.94
C ASP A 967 21.95 -14.22 -14.98
N SER A 968 20.75 -13.80 -14.57
CA SER A 968 19.54 -13.79 -15.40
C SER A 968 18.50 -12.81 -14.88
N ASN A 969 18.04 -11.90 -15.74
CA ASN A 969 17.06 -10.87 -15.38
C ASN A 969 16.16 -10.49 -16.56
N VAL A 970 15.10 -9.72 -16.27
CA VAL A 970 14.18 -9.15 -17.27
C VAL A 970 14.05 -7.66 -16.99
N SER A 971 14.35 -6.83 -17.99
CA SER A 971 14.30 -5.36 -17.93
C SER A 971 15.10 -4.70 -16.78
N ALA A 972 16.08 -5.38 -16.19
CA ALA A 972 16.86 -4.88 -15.05
C ALA A 972 18.35 -4.68 -15.41
N ASN A 973 19.10 -3.93 -14.60
CA ASN A 973 20.56 -3.77 -14.76
C ASN A 973 21.29 -4.39 -13.56
N ASP A 974 22.01 -5.47 -13.85
CA ASP A 974 22.68 -6.28 -12.84
C ASP A 974 24.20 -6.21 -13.03
N PHE A 975 24.94 -6.13 -11.92
CA PHE A 975 26.38 -5.82 -11.91
C PHE A 975 27.16 -6.72 -10.94
N PHE A 976 28.28 -7.29 -11.40
CA PHE A 976 29.21 -8.08 -10.60
C PHE A 976 30.62 -7.49 -10.71
N MET A 977 31.10 -6.88 -9.63
CA MET A 977 32.18 -5.88 -9.67
C MET A 977 33.25 -6.16 -8.62
N ALA A 978 34.50 -5.86 -8.95
CA ALA A 978 35.64 -5.95 -8.03
C ALA A 978 35.63 -4.76 -7.07
N TYR A 979 35.47 -5.04 -5.78
CA TYR A 979 35.38 -4.02 -4.72
C TYR A 979 36.73 -3.36 -4.41
N GLU A 980 37.86 -4.06 -4.62
CA GLU A 980 39.18 -3.48 -4.51
C GLU A 980 39.63 -2.90 -5.87
N SER A 981 39.90 -1.58 -5.94
CA SER A 981 40.62 -1.01 -7.08
C SER A 981 42.07 -1.47 -7.02
N ASN A 982 42.38 -2.56 -7.75
CA ASN A 982 43.68 -3.24 -7.74
C ASN A 982 44.86 -2.39 -8.31
N GLY A 983 44.68 -1.08 -8.50
CA GLY A 983 45.71 -0.13 -8.89
C GLY A 983 46.13 -0.18 -10.37
N PHE A 984 45.50 -1.04 -11.17
CA PHE A 984 45.91 -1.33 -12.54
C PHE A 984 45.82 -0.11 -13.46
N LYS A 985 46.99 0.41 -13.87
CA LYS A 985 47.07 1.57 -14.78
C LYS A 985 46.94 1.17 -16.24
N GLN A 986 47.50 0.04 -16.63
CA GLN A 986 47.46 -0.51 -17.99
C GLN A 986 47.44 -2.03 -17.88
N PHE A 987 46.51 -2.70 -18.55
CA PHE A 987 46.26 -4.11 -18.32
C PHE A 987 45.59 -4.78 -19.51
N ASP A 988 45.68 -6.10 -19.55
CA ASP A 988 44.79 -6.95 -20.32
C ASP A 988 43.63 -7.39 -19.41
N TYR A 989 42.40 -7.24 -19.88
CA TYR A 989 41.18 -7.80 -19.29
C TYR A 989 40.81 -9.00 -20.15
N ASP A 990 40.80 -10.20 -19.60
CA ASP A 990 40.53 -11.45 -20.31
C ASP A 990 39.31 -12.13 -19.66
N ILE A 991 38.31 -12.52 -20.44
CA ILE A 991 37.11 -13.23 -19.95
C ILE A 991 36.51 -14.12 -21.04
N ASP A 992 35.88 -15.23 -20.64
CA ASP A 992 35.02 -16.01 -21.53
C ASP A 992 33.55 -15.69 -21.23
N VAL A 993 32.76 -15.41 -22.27
CA VAL A 993 31.33 -15.02 -22.15
C VAL A 993 30.45 -15.91 -23.03
N LYS A 994 29.27 -16.25 -22.51
CA LYS A 994 28.22 -17.00 -23.22
C LYS A 994 26.85 -16.41 -22.89
N TYR A 995 26.06 -16.09 -23.91
CA TYR A 995 24.67 -15.61 -23.78
C TYR A 995 23.86 -15.92 -25.05
N GLN A 996 22.56 -15.62 -25.04
CA GLN A 996 21.67 -15.75 -26.20
C GLN A 996 20.74 -14.53 -26.42
N HIS A 997 20.44 -13.81 -25.34
CA HIS A 997 19.62 -12.60 -25.32
C HIS A 997 20.21 -11.61 -24.31
N GLY A 998 20.06 -10.31 -24.56
CA GLY A 998 20.38 -9.22 -23.65
C GLY A 998 21.63 -8.42 -24.00
N LEU A 999 21.85 -7.33 -23.26
CA LEU A 999 23.03 -6.48 -23.39
C LEU A 999 24.07 -6.87 -22.33
N VAL A 1000 25.16 -7.48 -22.78
CA VAL A 1000 26.27 -7.88 -21.90
C VAL A 1000 27.31 -6.78 -21.83
N ASN A 1001 27.63 -6.34 -20.61
CA ASN A 1001 28.60 -5.27 -20.33
C ASN A 1001 29.87 -5.83 -19.70
N LEU A 1002 31.02 -5.47 -20.25
CA LEU A 1002 32.33 -5.68 -19.63
C LEU A 1002 32.84 -4.32 -19.13
N PHE A 1003 32.76 -4.07 -17.82
CA PHE A 1003 33.22 -2.84 -17.21
C PHE A 1003 34.75 -2.86 -17.08
N VAL A 1004 35.42 -2.19 -18.02
CA VAL A 1004 36.89 -2.15 -18.09
C VAL A 1004 37.47 -0.98 -17.29
N ALA A 1005 36.70 0.10 -17.09
CA ALA A 1005 37.09 1.15 -16.14
C ALA A 1005 35.91 1.90 -15.53
N ALA A 1006 35.54 1.55 -14.29
CA ALA A 1006 34.52 2.24 -13.49
C ALA A 1006 35.13 3.10 -12.38
N GLU A 1007 34.43 4.18 -12.00
CA GLU A 1007 34.84 5.11 -10.92
C GLU A 1007 34.74 4.50 -9.51
N ARG A 1008 33.84 3.54 -9.30
CA ARG A 1008 33.54 2.85 -8.03
C ARG A 1008 32.88 1.49 -8.32
N GLU A 1009 32.56 0.69 -7.30
CA GLU A 1009 31.90 -0.60 -7.50
C GLU A 1009 30.54 -0.51 -8.20
N GLU A 1010 29.77 0.57 -8.00
CA GLU A 1010 28.52 0.83 -8.73
C GLU A 1010 28.84 1.54 -10.06
N PRO A 1011 28.67 0.90 -11.24
CA PRO A 1011 29.27 1.34 -12.50
C PRO A 1011 28.55 2.49 -13.21
N GLY A 1012 27.80 3.34 -12.50
CA GLY A 1012 27.08 4.49 -13.05
C GLY A 1012 27.95 5.54 -13.75
N ARG A 1013 29.27 5.46 -13.61
CA ARG A 1013 30.27 6.16 -14.44
C ARG A 1013 31.39 5.17 -14.80
N ALA A 1014 31.26 4.55 -15.96
CA ALA A 1014 32.20 3.53 -16.43
C ALA A 1014 32.45 3.57 -17.94
N TYR A 1015 33.60 3.06 -18.35
CA TYR A 1015 33.90 2.64 -19.72
C TYR A 1015 33.57 1.15 -19.83
N SER A 1016 32.61 0.82 -20.69
CA SER A 1016 32.11 -0.53 -20.94
C SER A 1016 32.41 -0.96 -22.37
N VAL A 1017 32.83 -2.22 -22.55
CA VAL A 1017 32.69 -2.90 -23.84
C VAL A 1017 31.39 -3.68 -23.78
N GLN A 1018 30.44 -3.35 -24.67
CA GLN A 1018 29.10 -3.93 -24.66
C GLN A 1018 28.83 -4.73 -25.93
N PHE A 1019 28.22 -5.90 -25.74
CA PHE A 1019 27.70 -6.76 -26.79
C PHE A 1019 26.17 -6.80 -26.72
N ALA A 1020 25.51 -7.01 -27.86
CA ALA A 1020 24.06 -7.04 -28.01
C ALA A 1020 23.62 -8.29 -28.79
N ASP A 1021 22.32 -8.42 -29.07
CA ASP A 1021 21.73 -9.55 -29.78
C ASP A 1021 21.89 -9.49 -31.31
N ASN A 1022 23.05 -9.01 -31.75
CA ASN A 1022 23.43 -8.85 -33.15
C ASN A 1022 24.96 -8.94 -33.28
N ASP A 1023 25.48 -8.63 -34.46
CA ASP A 1023 26.92 -8.65 -34.74
C ASP A 1023 27.68 -7.40 -34.25
N THR A 1024 27.06 -6.52 -33.44
CA THR A 1024 27.66 -5.25 -33.05
C THR A 1024 28.36 -5.34 -31.69
N VAL A 1025 29.59 -4.81 -31.62
CA VAL A 1025 30.30 -4.53 -30.38
C VAL A 1025 30.55 -3.03 -30.28
N ARG A 1026 30.27 -2.44 -29.11
CA ARG A 1026 30.52 -1.01 -28.86
C ARG A 1026 31.37 -0.75 -27.63
N LEU A 1027 32.25 0.23 -27.76
CA LEU A 1027 32.90 0.91 -26.66
C LEU A 1027 31.98 2.06 -26.23
N PHE A 1028 31.50 2.01 -24.99
CA PHE A 1028 30.37 2.80 -24.50
C PHE A 1028 30.71 3.45 -23.17
N ARG A 1029 30.30 4.72 -22.98
CA ARG A 1029 30.28 5.36 -21.67
C ARG A 1029 28.97 4.97 -21.00
N PHE A 1030 29.03 4.18 -19.93
CA PHE A 1030 27.85 3.58 -19.33
C PHE A 1030 26.85 4.65 -18.87
N GLY A 1031 25.59 4.52 -19.30
CA GLY A 1031 24.54 5.51 -19.06
C GLY A 1031 24.59 6.78 -19.93
N ALA A 1032 25.53 6.87 -20.89
CA ALA A 1032 25.75 8.07 -21.71
C ALA A 1032 25.97 7.73 -23.20
N GLU A 1033 27.09 8.14 -23.82
CA GLU A 1033 27.33 8.03 -25.26
C GLU A 1033 28.09 6.76 -25.72
N THR A 1034 27.79 6.29 -26.94
CA THR A 1034 28.69 5.38 -27.67
C THR A 1034 29.94 6.15 -28.10
N ILE A 1035 31.12 5.63 -27.75
CA ILE A 1035 32.43 6.24 -28.04
C ILE A 1035 32.98 5.73 -29.37
N ALA A 1036 32.87 4.41 -29.60
CA ALA A 1036 33.23 3.74 -30.84
C ALA A 1036 32.41 2.46 -31.00
N GLU A 1037 32.21 2.02 -32.24
CA GLU A 1037 31.37 0.87 -32.57
C GLU A 1037 31.97 0.11 -33.76
N ALA A 1038 31.80 -1.21 -33.78
CA ALA A 1038 32.30 -2.10 -34.82
C ALA A 1038 31.40 -3.32 -35.00
N HIS A 1039 31.45 -3.93 -36.19
CA HIS A 1039 30.80 -5.20 -36.47
C HIS A 1039 31.78 -6.38 -36.36
N LEU A 1040 31.31 -7.46 -35.77
CA LEU A 1040 31.95 -8.76 -35.66
C LEU A 1040 31.74 -9.55 -36.97
N ASP A 1041 32.60 -10.53 -37.26
CA ASP A 1041 32.38 -11.44 -38.42
C ASP A 1041 31.14 -12.33 -38.24
N LYS A 1042 30.69 -12.49 -36.99
CA LYS A 1042 29.55 -13.26 -36.54
C LYS A 1042 29.14 -12.75 -35.15
N ALA A 1043 27.84 -12.67 -34.87
CA ALA A 1043 27.32 -12.43 -33.53
C ALA A 1043 27.75 -13.55 -32.56
N ILE A 1044 28.02 -13.16 -31.30
CA ILE A 1044 28.49 -14.06 -30.23
C ILE A 1044 27.38 -14.47 -29.24
N ASN A 1045 26.12 -14.10 -29.50
CA ASN A 1045 24.94 -14.51 -28.75
C ASN A 1045 24.41 -15.89 -29.21
N ASP A 1046 25.29 -16.81 -29.57
CA ASP A 1046 24.91 -18.12 -30.13
C ASP A 1046 24.79 -19.25 -29.09
N GLY A 1047 24.93 -18.91 -27.80
CA GLY A 1047 24.93 -19.85 -26.69
C GLY A 1047 26.22 -20.68 -26.55
N GLN A 1048 27.31 -20.31 -27.23
CA GLN A 1048 28.66 -20.83 -26.97
C GLN A 1048 29.50 -19.85 -26.14
N TYR A 1049 30.61 -20.33 -25.59
CA TYR A 1049 31.62 -19.46 -24.97
C TYR A 1049 32.52 -18.85 -26.03
N HIS A 1050 32.60 -17.51 -25.99
CA HIS A 1050 33.50 -16.69 -26.79
C HIS A 1050 34.53 -16.02 -25.90
N HIS A 1051 35.78 -15.97 -26.33
CA HIS A 1051 36.86 -15.36 -25.55
C HIS A 1051 36.98 -13.87 -25.90
N VAL A 1052 36.78 -13.00 -24.92
CA VAL A 1052 36.91 -11.55 -25.08
C VAL A 1052 38.12 -11.06 -24.30
N LYS A 1053 39.04 -10.42 -25.03
CA LYS A 1053 40.19 -9.72 -24.45
C LYS A 1053 40.09 -8.23 -24.72
N VAL A 1054 40.24 -7.40 -23.69
CA VAL A 1054 40.36 -5.95 -23.83
C VAL A 1054 41.74 -5.51 -23.36
N GLU A 1055 42.56 -5.08 -24.30
CA GLU A 1055 43.86 -4.46 -24.02
C GLU A 1055 43.65 -2.98 -23.69
N LYS A 1056 43.79 -2.63 -22.42
CA LYS A 1056 43.59 -1.27 -21.91
C LYS A 1056 44.93 -0.59 -21.64
N GLY A 1057 45.23 0.46 -22.39
CA GLY A 1057 46.40 1.31 -22.20
C GLY A 1057 46.13 2.50 -21.28
N LYS A 1058 47.07 3.46 -21.26
CA LYS A 1058 46.93 4.71 -20.49
C LYS A 1058 45.80 5.60 -21.02
N ASP A 1059 45.66 5.63 -22.33
CA ASP A 1059 44.73 6.46 -23.12
C ASP A 1059 44.28 5.73 -24.41
N THR A 1060 44.33 4.39 -24.40
CA THR A 1060 43.88 3.51 -25.50
C THR A 1060 43.04 2.35 -24.98
N MET A 1061 42.19 1.81 -25.85
CA MET A 1061 41.49 0.55 -25.63
C MET A 1061 41.43 -0.25 -26.94
N THR A 1062 41.81 -1.52 -26.91
CA THR A 1062 41.66 -2.45 -28.04
C THR A 1062 40.88 -3.67 -27.61
N VAL A 1063 39.83 -4.03 -28.34
CA VAL A 1063 38.97 -5.19 -28.08
C VAL A 1063 39.28 -6.29 -29.09
N TYR A 1064 39.47 -7.49 -28.58
CA TYR A 1064 39.64 -8.73 -29.32
C TYR A 1064 38.52 -9.70 -28.97
N VAL A 1065 37.97 -10.37 -29.97
CA VAL A 1065 36.97 -11.46 -29.81
C VAL A 1065 37.52 -12.69 -30.54
N ASP A 1066 37.60 -13.81 -29.83
CA ASP A 1066 38.22 -15.07 -30.28
C ASP A 1066 39.64 -14.86 -30.88
N GLY A 1067 40.39 -13.92 -30.31
CA GLY A 1067 41.75 -13.55 -30.73
C GLY A 1067 41.82 -12.66 -31.98
N LYS A 1068 40.70 -12.27 -32.59
CA LYS A 1068 40.64 -11.28 -33.67
C LYS A 1068 40.43 -9.88 -33.11
N GLU A 1069 41.21 -8.90 -33.55
CA GLU A 1069 40.97 -7.48 -33.26
C GLU A 1069 39.67 -7.02 -33.94
N VAL A 1070 38.76 -6.44 -33.16
CA VAL A 1070 37.44 -5.98 -33.65
C VAL A 1070 37.22 -4.48 -33.45
N LEU A 1071 37.83 -3.87 -32.44
CA LEU A 1071 37.72 -2.44 -32.17
C LEU A 1071 39.03 -1.91 -31.58
N HIS A 1072 39.56 -0.82 -32.12
CA HIS A 1072 40.68 -0.08 -31.54
C HIS A 1072 40.32 1.40 -31.42
N HIS A 1073 40.59 1.98 -30.25
CA HIS A 1073 40.33 3.40 -29.98
C HIS A 1073 41.48 4.05 -29.20
N GLN A 1074 41.92 5.21 -29.68
CA GLN A 1074 42.83 6.12 -28.99
C GLN A 1074 42.00 7.32 -28.51
N PHE A 1075 42.03 7.59 -27.22
CA PHE A 1075 41.33 8.72 -26.62
C PHE A 1075 42.20 9.99 -26.71
N ASP A 1076 41.58 11.12 -27.06
CA ASP A 1076 42.21 12.45 -26.94
C ASP A 1076 42.42 12.86 -25.47
N ALA A 1077 41.47 12.46 -24.62
CA ALA A 1077 41.52 12.60 -23.17
C ALA A 1077 40.71 11.49 -22.49
N VAL A 1078 41.10 11.11 -21.28
CA VAL A 1078 40.40 10.11 -20.44
C VAL A 1078 40.07 10.69 -19.07
N ASP A 1079 38.99 10.21 -18.46
CA ASP A 1079 38.61 10.60 -17.11
C ASP A 1079 39.65 10.16 -16.06
N ASN A 1080 39.71 10.87 -14.94
CA ASN A 1080 40.69 10.62 -13.87
C ASN A 1080 40.65 9.17 -13.33
N TYR A 1081 39.45 8.56 -13.29
CA TYR A 1081 39.26 7.18 -12.85
C TYR A 1081 39.65 6.13 -13.90
N PHE A 1082 39.84 6.49 -15.18
CA PHE A 1082 40.22 5.53 -16.23
C PHE A 1082 41.50 4.76 -15.89
N ASN A 1083 42.43 5.38 -15.16
CA ASN A 1083 43.71 4.79 -14.73
C ASN A 1083 43.74 4.40 -13.24
N GLN A 1084 42.58 4.35 -12.59
CA GLN A 1084 42.35 3.87 -11.22
C GLN A 1084 41.04 3.07 -11.20
N ALA A 1085 40.94 2.11 -12.11
CA ALA A 1085 39.71 1.44 -12.48
C ALA A 1085 39.23 0.42 -11.42
N HIS A 1086 37.92 0.47 -11.12
CA HIS A 1086 37.17 -0.75 -10.79
C HIS A 1086 36.82 -1.49 -12.09
N VAL A 1087 36.75 -2.82 -12.01
CA VAL A 1087 36.45 -3.72 -13.13
C VAL A 1087 35.35 -4.70 -12.77
N GLY A 1088 34.62 -5.19 -13.76
CA GLY A 1088 33.58 -6.20 -13.54
C GLY A 1088 32.77 -6.49 -14.80
N VAL A 1089 31.60 -7.09 -14.60
CA VAL A 1089 30.64 -7.46 -15.65
C VAL A 1089 29.23 -6.98 -15.29
N GLY A 1090 28.34 -6.93 -16.28
CA GLY A 1090 26.94 -6.68 -16.05
C GLY A 1090 26.03 -7.19 -17.17
N LEU A 1091 24.75 -7.30 -16.86
CA LEU A 1091 23.70 -7.82 -17.73
C LEU A 1091 22.48 -6.89 -17.72
N TRP A 1092 21.90 -6.66 -18.90
CA TRP A 1092 20.56 -6.11 -19.03
C TRP A 1092 19.68 -7.01 -19.91
N ASP A 1093 18.51 -7.37 -19.37
CA ASP A 1093 17.40 -8.09 -20.02
C ASP A 1093 17.83 -9.39 -20.74
N GLY A 1094 18.22 -10.43 -19.99
CA GLY A 1094 18.72 -11.66 -20.60
C GLY A 1094 19.22 -12.71 -19.61
N ALA A 1095 20.16 -13.54 -20.07
CA ALA A 1095 20.88 -14.49 -19.22
C ALA A 1095 22.31 -14.69 -19.74
N VAL A 1096 23.29 -14.69 -18.84
CA VAL A 1096 24.72 -14.75 -19.17
C VAL A 1096 25.47 -15.75 -18.29
N GLU A 1097 26.47 -16.40 -18.88
CA GLU A 1097 27.48 -17.19 -18.19
C GLU A 1097 28.87 -16.61 -18.47
N PHE A 1098 29.70 -16.46 -17.43
CA PHE A 1098 31.10 -16.07 -17.55
C PHE A 1098 32.03 -17.12 -16.97
N LYS A 1099 33.24 -17.23 -17.54
CA LYS A 1099 34.37 -18.02 -17.00
C LYS A 1099 35.68 -17.26 -17.16
N ASN A 1100 36.72 -17.71 -16.47
CA ASN A 1100 38.12 -17.29 -16.69
C ASN A 1100 38.33 -15.77 -16.69
N PHE A 1101 37.78 -15.06 -15.71
CA PHE A 1101 37.86 -13.60 -15.63
C PHE A 1101 39.18 -13.14 -14.98
N PHE A 1102 40.15 -12.75 -15.79
CA PHE A 1102 41.46 -12.31 -15.33
C PHE A 1102 41.76 -10.86 -15.74
N VAL A 1103 42.51 -10.14 -14.90
CA VAL A 1103 43.08 -8.83 -15.26
C VAL A 1103 44.58 -8.84 -15.02
N THR A 1104 45.37 -8.72 -16.08
CA THR A 1104 46.83 -8.85 -16.07
C THR A 1104 47.49 -7.50 -16.31
N GLU A 1105 48.18 -6.94 -15.31
CA GLU A 1105 48.87 -5.66 -15.46
C GLU A 1105 50.02 -5.73 -16.49
N LYS A 1106 50.05 -4.75 -17.41
CA LYS A 1106 51.14 -4.62 -18.38
C LYS A 1106 52.36 -4.02 -17.69
N MET A 1107 53.38 -4.86 -17.49
CA MET A 1107 54.70 -4.47 -16.99
C MET A 1107 55.30 -3.33 -17.84
N THR A 1108 55.23 -2.09 -17.32
CA THR A 1108 55.90 -0.95 -17.95
C THR A 1108 57.41 -1.09 -17.74
N ASN A 1109 58.15 -1.43 -18.81
CA ASN A 1109 59.61 -1.48 -18.81
C ASN A 1109 60.23 -0.08 -18.60
N THR A 1110 60.32 0.37 -17.35
CA THR A 1110 61.28 1.40 -16.94
C THR A 1110 62.55 0.73 -16.45
N SER A 1111 63.53 0.59 -17.35
CA SER A 1111 64.86 0.07 -17.02
C SER A 1111 65.94 0.93 -17.70
N SER A 1112 66.56 1.81 -16.92
CA SER A 1112 68.02 1.96 -16.84
C SER A 1112 68.42 3.11 -15.91
N ASP A 1113 68.88 2.80 -14.70
CA ASP A 1113 70.24 3.21 -14.31
C ASP A 1113 70.78 2.34 -13.17
N THR A 1114 71.65 1.37 -13.51
CA THR A 1114 72.68 0.70 -12.68
C THR A 1114 72.29 0.00 -11.35
N THR A 1115 72.86 -1.13 -10.92
CA THR A 1115 73.69 -2.23 -11.49
C THR A 1115 73.74 -3.33 -10.41
N ASP A 1116 73.58 -4.61 -10.76
CA ASP A 1116 74.56 -5.68 -10.50
C ASP A 1116 74.02 -7.11 -10.78
N GLU A 1117 74.95 -8.06 -10.88
CA GLU A 1117 74.82 -9.37 -11.55
C GLU A 1117 74.17 -10.51 -10.72
N PRO A 1118 73.80 -11.65 -11.36
CA PRO A 1118 72.76 -12.57 -10.86
C PRO A 1118 73.30 -13.83 -10.13
N ILE A 1119 72.39 -14.51 -9.43
CA ILE A 1119 72.59 -15.91 -8.97
C ILE A 1119 71.43 -16.80 -9.47
N LYS A 1120 71.78 -18.05 -9.81
CA LYS A 1120 70.92 -19.05 -10.47
C LYS A 1120 69.83 -19.67 -9.57
N PRO A 1121 68.77 -20.24 -10.18
CA PRO A 1121 67.73 -20.99 -9.47
C PRO A 1121 68.16 -22.44 -9.15
N ASP A 1122 67.49 -23.04 -8.18
CA ASP A 1122 67.44 -24.49 -7.89
C ASP A 1122 65.96 -24.92 -7.68
N PRO A 1123 65.58 -26.21 -7.78
CA PRO A 1123 64.31 -26.60 -8.41
C PRO A 1123 63.23 -27.10 -7.44
N GLN A 1124 62.01 -27.26 -7.97
CA GLN A 1124 60.86 -27.88 -7.29
C GLN A 1124 61.14 -29.30 -6.75
N PRO A 1125 60.46 -29.68 -5.66
CA PRO A 1125 60.03 -31.04 -5.40
C PRO A 1125 58.52 -31.26 -5.70
N GLN A 1126 58.18 -32.48 -6.11
CA GLN A 1126 56.82 -32.98 -6.37
C GLN A 1126 56.03 -33.30 -5.06
N PRO A 1127 54.69 -33.50 -5.14
CA PRO A 1127 53.81 -33.66 -3.98
C PRO A 1127 53.80 -35.08 -3.38
N SER A 1128 53.37 -35.21 -2.13
CA SER A 1128 53.04 -36.48 -1.46
C SER A 1128 52.09 -36.26 -0.26
N PRO A 1129 51.38 -37.30 0.23
CA PRO A 1129 50.00 -37.17 0.72
C PRO A 1129 49.82 -37.10 2.25
N GLU A 1130 48.54 -37.03 2.66
CA GLU A 1130 47.91 -37.13 3.99
C GLU A 1130 48.77 -37.56 5.20
N PRO A 1131 48.50 -36.94 6.36
CA PRO A 1131 48.61 -37.64 7.64
C PRO A 1131 47.38 -37.50 8.55
N SER A 1132 47.03 -38.62 9.18
CA SER A 1132 46.39 -38.68 10.49
C SER A 1132 47.39 -39.35 11.48
N PRO A 1133 47.09 -39.44 12.78
CA PRO A 1133 47.26 -38.38 13.78
C PRO A 1133 48.34 -38.75 14.83
N GLU A 1134 48.78 -37.80 15.67
CA GLU A 1134 49.03 -37.95 17.12
C GLU A 1134 49.94 -36.85 17.74
N ASN A 1135 49.39 -36.20 18.78
CA ASN A 1135 49.96 -35.99 20.13
C ASN A 1135 51.38 -35.40 20.40
N LYS A 1136 51.37 -34.45 21.36
CA LYS A 1136 52.38 -34.05 22.37
C LYS A 1136 53.46 -32.98 22.05
N LEU A 1137 53.29 -31.85 22.76
CA LEU A 1137 54.21 -31.22 23.73
C LEU A 1137 55.73 -31.16 23.39
N ASP A 1138 56.27 -29.94 23.33
CA ASP A 1138 57.15 -29.38 24.38
C ASP A 1138 57.48 -27.88 24.15
N GLU A 1139 57.65 -27.11 25.23
CA GLU A 1139 58.24 -25.74 25.29
C GLU A 1139 59.81 -25.84 25.39
N PRO A 1140 60.65 -24.81 25.66
CA PRO A 1140 60.40 -23.37 25.91
C PRO A 1140 61.44 -22.35 25.34
N GLU A 1141 61.23 -21.06 25.65
CA GLU A 1141 62.24 -19.94 25.75
C GLU A 1141 63.01 -19.49 24.46
N HIS A 1142 63.44 -18.24 24.25
CA HIS A 1142 63.68 -17.09 25.16
C HIS A 1142 63.57 -15.72 24.42
N GLN A 1143 63.54 -14.61 25.19
CA GLN A 1143 63.53 -13.17 24.79
C GLN A 1143 64.92 -12.66 24.27
N PRO A 1144 65.16 -11.38 23.82
CA PRO A 1144 64.53 -10.11 24.28
C PRO A 1144 64.36 -8.90 23.29
N GLU A 1145 63.66 -7.87 23.82
CA GLU A 1145 63.75 -6.40 23.61
C GLU A 1145 63.76 -5.76 22.19
N VAL A 1146 62.81 -4.82 21.95
CA VAL A 1146 62.99 -3.35 21.94
C VAL A 1146 61.63 -2.66 21.67
N ALA A 1147 61.34 -1.52 22.30
CA ALA A 1147 60.24 -0.60 21.99
C ALA A 1147 60.75 0.84 21.89
N PRO A 1148 60.01 1.77 21.26
CA PRO A 1148 59.41 2.84 22.08
C PRO A 1148 58.07 3.46 21.57
N GLU A 1149 57.30 4.00 22.54
CA GLU A 1149 56.40 5.18 22.48
C GLU A 1149 55.15 5.15 21.55
N PRO A 1150 53.98 5.62 22.05
CA PRO A 1150 53.74 7.07 22.20
C PRO A 1150 53.06 7.53 23.52
N GLU A 1151 53.32 8.79 23.87
CA GLU A 1151 52.58 9.63 24.84
C GLU A 1151 52.77 11.13 24.39
N PRO A 1152 52.14 12.19 24.96
CA PRO A 1152 51.69 12.27 26.35
C PRO A 1152 50.38 13.03 26.68
N THR A 1153 50.14 13.12 28.00
CA THR A 1153 49.23 14.00 28.77
C THR A 1153 47.82 13.45 28.99
N GLY A 1154 47.34 13.21 30.22
CA GLY A 1154 47.84 13.51 31.59
C GLY A 1154 46.71 14.14 32.41
N GLN A 1155 46.48 13.88 33.70
CA GLN A 1155 47.36 13.40 34.77
C GLN A 1155 46.55 12.86 35.98
N ASN A 1156 47.11 11.89 36.73
CA ASN A 1156 47.07 11.73 38.21
C ASN A 1156 45.71 11.50 38.93
N ASN A 1157 45.53 10.75 40.04
CA ASN A 1157 46.35 9.89 40.92
C ASN A 1157 45.38 9.19 41.94
N SER A 1158 45.68 8.14 42.72
CA SER A 1158 46.78 7.15 42.80
C SER A 1158 46.53 6.13 43.95
N HIS A 1159 47.18 4.97 43.91
CA HIS A 1159 47.51 4.04 45.03
C HIS A 1159 46.46 3.07 45.64
N ASP A 1160 46.71 1.77 45.37
CA ASP A 1160 47.01 0.66 46.32
C ASP A 1160 46.11 0.42 47.56
N ASN A 1161 45.75 -0.83 47.91
CA ASN A 1161 46.69 -1.95 48.06
C ASN A 1161 46.06 -3.37 48.04
N THR A 1162 46.93 -4.39 48.08
CA THR A 1162 46.76 -5.84 47.88
C THR A 1162 46.15 -6.66 49.05
N SER A 1163 45.58 -7.86 48.77
CA SER A 1163 46.13 -9.17 49.23
C SER A 1163 45.25 -10.44 48.95
N THR A 1164 45.83 -11.43 48.25
CA THR A 1164 45.82 -12.90 48.48
C THR A 1164 44.55 -13.79 48.58
N VAL A 1165 44.68 -14.94 47.88
CA VAL A 1165 43.89 -16.20 47.69
C VAL A 1165 44.30 -17.22 48.82
N PRO A 1166 43.57 -18.32 49.23
CA PRO A 1166 43.10 -19.40 48.35
C PRO A 1166 41.83 -20.25 48.71
N ASN A 1167 41.45 -21.08 47.72
CA ASN A 1167 40.45 -22.17 47.73
C ASN A 1167 41.14 -23.56 47.80
N PRO A 1168 40.42 -24.67 48.12
CA PRO A 1168 40.36 -25.78 47.14
C PRO A 1168 39.05 -26.64 47.11
N SER A 1169 39.00 -27.55 46.13
CA SER A 1169 37.97 -28.50 45.64
C SER A 1169 37.69 -29.74 46.56
N GLN A 1170 36.90 -30.80 46.25
CA GLN A 1170 36.59 -31.51 44.97
C GLN A 1170 35.51 -32.66 45.10
N ASP A 1171 35.02 -33.21 43.95
CA ASP A 1171 34.47 -34.59 43.64
C ASP A 1171 33.08 -35.08 44.19
N ASN A 1172 32.21 -35.94 43.58
CA ASN A 1172 32.11 -36.94 42.44
C ASN A 1172 31.90 -38.42 42.92
N THR A 1173 31.21 -39.40 42.28
CA THR A 1173 30.38 -39.57 41.03
C THR A 1173 29.58 -40.93 41.00
N GLY A 1174 28.42 -41.03 40.30
CA GLY A 1174 27.84 -42.28 39.69
C GLY A 1174 26.92 -43.22 40.52
N LYS A 1175 26.10 -44.16 39.98
CA LYS A 1175 25.77 -44.59 38.58
C LYS A 1175 24.48 -45.50 38.48
N GLU A 1176 24.08 -45.92 37.26
CA GLU A 1176 22.78 -46.48 36.76
C GLU A 1176 22.34 -47.93 37.15
N GLU A 1177 21.08 -48.35 36.81
CA GLU A 1177 20.76 -49.43 35.82
C GLU A 1177 19.25 -49.57 35.42
N GLU A 1178 18.91 -50.39 34.39
CA GLU A 1178 17.69 -50.32 33.54
C GLU A 1178 16.60 -51.43 33.70
N SER A 1179 15.36 -51.24 33.17
CA SER A 1179 14.85 -51.92 31.93
C SER A 1179 13.32 -52.25 31.78
N LYS A 1180 12.82 -52.02 30.53
CA LYS A 1180 11.78 -52.73 29.72
C LYS A 1180 10.24 -52.65 29.96
N THR A 1181 9.54 -52.41 28.84
CA THR A 1181 8.07 -52.42 28.56
C THR A 1181 7.59 -53.78 27.97
N PRO A 1182 6.27 -54.08 27.86
CA PRO A 1182 5.49 -53.71 26.65
C PRO A 1182 3.98 -53.38 26.87
N VAL A 1183 3.27 -53.15 25.75
CA VAL A 1183 1.95 -52.50 25.56
C VAL A 1183 0.74 -53.46 25.62
N GLU A 1184 -0.41 -53.00 26.18
CA GLU A 1184 -1.76 -53.31 25.66
C GLU A 1184 -2.85 -52.34 26.19
N THR A 1185 -3.87 -52.06 25.35
CA THR A 1185 -5.10 -51.27 25.61
C THR A 1185 -6.31 -52.08 25.09
N PRO A 1186 -7.59 -51.91 25.54
CA PRO A 1186 -8.22 -50.62 25.86
C PRO A 1186 -9.42 -50.57 26.88
N LYS A 1187 -9.97 -49.35 27.04
CA LYS A 1187 -11.39 -48.96 27.35
C LYS A 1187 -11.93 -48.82 28.81
N THR A 1188 -12.53 -47.63 29.01
CA THR A 1188 -13.73 -47.23 29.80
C THR A 1188 -13.69 -46.95 31.32
N ILE A 1189 -13.55 -45.66 31.65
CA ILE A 1189 -14.49 -44.74 32.36
C ILE A 1189 -15.06 -45.10 33.77
N ALA A 1190 -15.03 -44.08 34.64
CA ALA A 1190 -15.58 -43.92 36.00
C ALA A 1190 -14.69 -44.48 37.14
N PRO A 1191 -14.38 -43.68 38.21
CA PRO A 1191 -15.35 -42.83 38.92
C PRO A 1191 -14.87 -41.39 39.29
N ILE A 1192 -15.61 -40.36 38.86
CA ILE A 1192 -15.46 -38.96 39.35
C ILE A 1192 -16.79 -38.36 39.87
N VAL A 1193 -17.94 -39.02 39.63
CA VAL A 1193 -19.27 -38.50 40.01
C VAL A 1193 -19.51 -38.48 41.53
N ASP A 1194 -18.84 -39.35 42.30
CA ASP A 1194 -19.14 -39.58 43.72
C ASP A 1194 -18.52 -38.53 44.69
N ASN A 1195 -17.67 -37.63 44.17
CA ASN A 1195 -17.06 -36.54 44.95
C ASN A 1195 -17.72 -35.17 44.72
N LEU A 1196 -18.54 -35.02 43.67
CA LEU A 1196 -19.25 -33.76 43.36
C LEU A 1196 -20.55 -33.58 44.16
N LEU A 1197 -21.17 -34.68 44.60
CA LEU A 1197 -22.46 -34.65 45.34
C LEU A 1197 -22.34 -34.37 46.85
N LYS A 1198 -21.14 -34.13 47.39
CA LYS A 1198 -20.93 -33.87 48.84
C LYS A 1198 -20.66 -32.41 49.20
N THR A 1199 -20.43 -31.53 48.22
CA THR A 1199 -20.10 -30.11 48.48
C THR A 1199 -21.31 -29.17 48.37
N PHE A 1200 -22.40 -29.61 47.75
CA PHE A 1200 -23.66 -28.84 47.63
C PHE A 1200 -24.70 -29.23 48.70
N ASN A 1201 -24.49 -28.79 49.96
CA ASN A 1201 -25.58 -28.55 50.91
C ASN A 1201 -25.12 -27.86 52.21
N LYS A 1202 -24.89 -26.54 52.17
CA LYS A 1202 -24.91 -25.65 53.36
C LYS A 1202 -24.82 -24.15 53.02
N PHE A 1203 -25.86 -23.58 52.41
CA PHE A 1203 -26.12 -22.14 52.52
C PHE A 1203 -27.61 -21.89 52.75
N SER A 1204 -27.93 -21.09 53.77
CA SER A 1204 -29.31 -20.85 54.20
C SER A 1204 -29.86 -19.58 53.58
N LEU A 1205 -30.96 -19.71 52.85
CA LEU A 1205 -31.65 -18.62 52.13
C LEU A 1205 -32.12 -17.48 53.06
N SER A 1206 -32.30 -17.75 54.36
CA SER A 1206 -32.79 -16.77 55.34
C SER A 1206 -31.78 -15.66 55.67
N THR A 1207 -30.47 -15.95 55.65
CA THR A 1207 -29.44 -14.93 55.96
C THR A 1207 -29.27 -13.92 54.82
N PHE A 1208 -29.46 -14.38 53.57
CA PHE A 1208 -29.36 -13.54 52.37
C PHE A 1208 -30.52 -12.53 52.30
N LEU A 1209 -31.76 -12.99 52.53
CA LEU A 1209 -32.96 -12.15 52.53
C LEU A 1209 -32.95 -11.08 53.65
N ALA A 1210 -32.31 -11.35 54.78
CA ALA A 1210 -32.17 -10.39 55.88
C ALA A 1210 -31.20 -9.23 55.58
N SER A 1211 -30.20 -9.44 54.71
CA SER A 1211 -29.26 -8.38 54.29
C SER A 1211 -29.95 -7.39 53.34
N ILE A 1212 -30.66 -7.92 52.33
CA ILE A 1212 -31.36 -7.12 51.30
C ILE A 1212 -32.41 -6.20 51.93
N ALA A 1213 -33.15 -6.67 52.94
CA ALA A 1213 -34.15 -5.88 53.66
C ALA A 1213 -33.57 -4.71 54.47
N LYS A 1214 -32.28 -4.76 54.84
CA LYS A 1214 -31.63 -3.74 55.67
C LYS A 1214 -31.04 -2.60 54.85
N GLU A 1215 -30.52 -2.91 53.66
CA GLU A 1215 -30.00 -1.90 52.72
C GLU A 1215 -31.11 -1.17 51.98
N THR A 1216 -32.18 -1.86 51.57
CA THR A 1216 -33.36 -1.22 50.96
C THR A 1216 -34.03 -0.18 51.87
N TRP A 1217 -34.08 -0.43 53.19
CA TRP A 1217 -34.62 0.55 54.15
C TRP A 1217 -33.76 1.82 54.30
N HIS A 1218 -32.44 1.69 54.13
CA HIS A 1218 -31.50 2.81 54.19
C HIS A 1218 -31.53 3.66 52.90
N PHE A 1219 -31.84 3.04 51.76
CA PHE A 1219 -32.01 3.73 50.49
C PHE A 1219 -33.35 4.50 50.43
N LEU A 1220 -34.45 3.87 50.86
CA LEU A 1220 -35.80 4.48 50.88
C LEU A 1220 -35.90 5.73 51.77
N THR A 1221 -35.16 5.79 52.88
CA THR A 1221 -35.17 6.96 53.78
C THR A 1221 -34.35 8.15 53.27
N LYS A 1222 -33.38 7.95 52.37
CA LYS A 1222 -32.66 9.04 51.69
C LYS A 1222 -33.38 9.57 50.45
N TRP A 1223 -34.20 8.75 49.78
CA TRP A 1223 -34.97 9.16 48.60
C TRP A 1223 -36.26 9.93 48.96
N LEU A 1224 -36.80 9.77 50.17
CA LEU A 1224 -38.01 10.46 50.63
C LEU A 1224 -37.78 11.85 51.26
N PHE A 1225 -36.56 12.40 51.22
CA PHE A 1225 -36.20 13.67 51.86
C PHE A 1225 -35.36 14.64 50.99
N ASN A 1226 -35.27 14.39 49.68
CA ASN A 1226 -34.70 15.30 48.67
C ASN A 1226 -35.73 15.54 47.56
#